data_AF-A0A0L0S8J1-F1
#
_entry.id   AF-A0A0L0S8J1-F1
#
_cell.length_a   1.000
_cell.length_b   1.000
_cell.length_c   1.000
_cell.angle_alpha   90.00
_cell.angle_beta   90.00
_cell.angle_gamma   90.00
#
_symmetry.space_group_name_H-M   'P 1'
#
loop_
_entity.id
_entity.type
_entity.pdbx_description
1 polymer ?
#
loop_
_entity_poly.entity_id
_entity_poly.type
_entity_poly.pdbx_seq_one_letter_code
_entity_poly.pdbx_strand_id
1 'polypeptide(L)'
;MYGALGYVGRISWYFPSYIAELYPSIIFSSWGSMRDPHLLQLLPRAGTTLPQRKSDGSYLCIYWYCQNGEYVPPQCQGAAYSGCHEFWHVTPDYSPGMNEQRILDFGLPLVVVYLGPTFIPTVSACIERQSSNSTCLFFYWVPEMLPSRYALQPVHFPPATFPCMSAFNQSIAPSNATSWNCDWETDVLQKVATASITHRVPPVHSLLLNFVVRDTDIVDMLSDPDAVELVATACAWTRENERIWSPWIPAPPSDYVKTLQLASARTSRFAISLAVLTLLVAINCISLASLVWFRRDPLIRIQSPSLVAAVNLGALVSGIGSTLDLVLADALSAYVCTAKTVVSALGLGTVLIALLAKTWRVFYIFSNLRLSLVVAGRLFRLNVSNRHLGLLGALILALDALLISVWIAATLPQPVQQSAGATTFTYRCGSLMDLGPATAVQVLLTGLALLYHWLLAGAGLYFAYRIRSLAMINNESTVTMVAVTSVTLPTVFVVAIQVTSTNPLVVVFDSAIIVVLSLLIGSVAISLRPLSLAAGTAGRVLLGSVTRSRKSGHTHAIMAASTIPGGRGGGVDAVGALTKLVNESLEDVGIETRNLTSAYALDGTMMANTPDISGEAMAAAVRTVVTEWHGSEAAIRHSVACRLPVLVGTHFGLRAAHAWWWTAWQAVTLVLIPPLKTLLVLDRDPWATHPHNLALRHGVEACAVQPAPPGSSQPSPPADEDRFLLITNAASSKPRTAIVQCRDAAEARRWVYAITTTFAASVPQRPRD
;
A
#
# COMPACT_ATOMS: atom_id res chain seq x y z
N MET A 1 18.36 -24.43 -34.67
CA MET A 1 18.99 -25.69 -34.24
C MET A 1 17.93 -26.76 -34.24
N TYR A 2 18.23 -27.91 -34.83
CA TYR A 2 17.38 -29.09 -34.87
C TYR A 2 18.16 -30.25 -34.26
N GLY A 3 17.52 -31.06 -33.43
CA GLY A 3 18.11 -32.28 -32.88
C GLY A 3 17.03 -33.22 -32.37
N ALA A 4 17.24 -34.53 -32.46
CA ALA A 4 16.27 -35.50 -31.96
C ALA A 4 16.13 -35.40 -30.43
N LEU A 5 14.89 -35.54 -29.94
CA LEU A 5 14.57 -35.59 -28.50
C LEU A 5 15.01 -36.92 -27.87
N GLY A 6 15.18 -37.96 -28.68
CA GLY A 6 15.74 -39.25 -28.28
C GLY A 6 14.79 -40.43 -28.40
N TYR A 7 13.49 -40.19 -28.52
CA TYR A 7 12.50 -41.25 -28.68
C TYR A 7 11.73 -41.15 -29.99
N VAL A 8 11.19 -42.29 -30.40
CA VAL A 8 10.60 -42.50 -31.71
C VAL A 8 9.12 -42.88 -31.58
N GLY A 9 8.28 -42.12 -32.27
CA GLY A 9 6.88 -42.43 -32.48
C GLY A 9 6.67 -43.34 -33.69
N ARG A 10 5.77 -44.31 -33.59
CA ARG A 10 5.34 -45.10 -34.75
C ARG A 10 3.90 -45.57 -34.59
N ILE A 11 3.10 -45.35 -35.62
CA ILE A 11 1.76 -45.92 -35.76
C ILE A 11 1.90 -47.31 -36.40
N SER A 12 1.12 -48.29 -35.93
CA SER A 12 1.09 -49.63 -36.50
C SER A 12 -0.24 -50.33 -36.21
N TRP A 13 -0.44 -51.47 -36.86
CA TRP A 13 -1.38 -52.47 -36.36
C TRP A 13 -0.62 -53.46 -35.49
N TYR A 14 -1.30 -54.04 -34.51
CA TYR A 14 -0.68 -54.92 -33.53
C TYR A 14 -1.48 -56.19 -33.32
N PHE A 15 -0.75 -57.28 -33.12
CA PHE A 15 -1.22 -58.51 -32.49
C PHE A 15 -0.57 -58.65 -31.11
N PRO A 16 -1.23 -59.31 -30.14
CA PRO A 16 -0.57 -59.78 -28.93
C PRO A 16 0.56 -60.77 -29.29
N SER A 17 1.79 -60.60 -28.79
CA SER A 17 2.92 -61.45 -29.22
C SER A 17 2.73 -62.93 -28.92
N TYR A 18 1.98 -63.28 -27.86
CA TYR A 18 1.73 -64.67 -27.48
C TYR A 18 1.10 -65.51 -28.61
N ILE A 19 0.27 -64.90 -29.48
CA ILE A 19 -0.41 -65.66 -30.53
C ILE A 19 0.56 -66.11 -31.63
N ALA A 20 1.60 -65.31 -31.89
CA ALA A 20 2.65 -65.66 -32.84
C ALA A 20 3.50 -66.84 -32.34
N GLU A 21 3.70 -66.94 -31.02
CA GLU A 21 4.39 -68.06 -30.40
C GLU A 21 3.57 -69.36 -30.46
N LEU A 22 2.24 -69.26 -30.32
CA LEU A 22 1.34 -70.41 -30.42
C LEU A 22 1.18 -70.93 -31.86
N TYR A 23 1.31 -70.05 -32.85
CA TYR A 23 1.15 -70.38 -34.27
C TYR A 23 2.37 -69.94 -35.10
N PRO A 24 3.54 -70.58 -34.90
CA PRO A 24 4.79 -70.16 -35.54
C PRO A 24 4.80 -70.33 -37.07
N SER A 25 3.84 -71.09 -37.62
CA SER A 25 3.65 -71.23 -39.07
C SER A 25 2.97 -70.03 -39.72
N ILE A 26 2.35 -69.14 -38.93
CA ILE A 26 1.63 -67.95 -39.39
C ILE A 26 2.51 -66.72 -39.12
N ILE A 27 2.69 -65.87 -40.12
CA ILE A 27 3.53 -64.66 -40.04
C ILE A 27 2.67 -63.47 -39.61
N PHE A 28 2.33 -63.36 -38.32
CA PHE A 28 1.51 -62.26 -37.79
C PHE A 28 2.09 -60.86 -38.02
N SER A 29 3.41 -60.76 -38.23
CA SER A 29 4.10 -59.51 -38.52
C SER A 29 3.93 -59.04 -39.97
N SER A 30 3.28 -59.81 -40.85
CA SER A 30 3.10 -59.45 -42.25
C SER A 30 1.65 -59.15 -42.57
N TRP A 31 1.42 -58.03 -43.27
CA TRP A 31 0.07 -57.71 -43.73
C TRP A 31 -0.55 -58.79 -44.63
N GLY A 32 0.28 -59.51 -45.39
CA GLY A 32 -0.16 -60.55 -46.32
C GLY A 32 -0.84 -61.72 -45.61
N SER A 33 -0.47 -61.99 -44.35
CA SER A 33 -1.09 -63.05 -43.56
C SER A 33 -2.53 -62.73 -43.16
N MET A 34 -2.99 -61.48 -43.26
CA MET A 34 -4.40 -61.13 -43.08
C MET A 34 -5.31 -61.56 -44.25
N ARG A 35 -4.74 -62.22 -45.27
CA ARG A 35 -5.50 -62.94 -46.30
C ARG A 35 -5.56 -64.45 -46.03
N ASP A 36 -4.80 -64.94 -45.05
CA ASP A 36 -4.78 -66.36 -44.69
C ASP A 36 -6.04 -66.74 -43.89
N PRO A 37 -6.86 -67.68 -44.37
CA PRO A 37 -8.04 -68.15 -43.64
C PRO A 37 -7.72 -68.67 -42.22
N HIS A 38 -6.52 -69.24 -41.99
CA HIS A 38 -6.13 -69.75 -40.68
C HIS A 38 -5.91 -68.61 -39.66
N LEU A 39 -5.33 -67.49 -40.09
CA LEU A 39 -5.19 -66.30 -39.24
C LEU A 39 -6.56 -65.66 -39.00
N LEU A 40 -7.35 -65.51 -40.06
CA LEU A 40 -8.67 -64.87 -39.99
C LEU A 40 -9.60 -65.60 -39.01
N GLN A 41 -9.56 -66.94 -38.97
CA GLN A 41 -10.33 -67.73 -37.99
C GLN A 41 -10.03 -67.39 -36.52
N LEU A 42 -8.85 -66.83 -36.21
CA LEU A 42 -8.49 -66.39 -34.87
C LEU A 42 -9.06 -65.01 -34.51
N LEU A 43 -9.47 -64.21 -35.50
CA LEU A 43 -10.01 -62.87 -35.30
C LEU A 43 -11.52 -62.87 -35.06
N PRO A 44 -12.06 -61.89 -34.31
CA PRO A 44 -13.51 -61.75 -34.14
C PRO A 44 -14.19 -61.58 -35.50
N ARG A 45 -15.36 -62.18 -35.69
CA ARG A 45 -16.14 -62.02 -36.92
C ARG A 45 -16.80 -60.66 -36.93
N ALA A 46 -17.01 -60.08 -38.12
CA ALA A 46 -17.69 -58.80 -38.26
C ALA A 46 -19.06 -58.80 -37.56
N GLY A 47 -19.32 -57.75 -36.76
CA GLY A 47 -20.57 -57.56 -36.02
C GLY A 47 -20.63 -58.24 -34.65
N THR A 48 -19.53 -58.78 -34.14
CA THR A 48 -19.45 -59.34 -32.78
C THR A 48 -19.15 -58.27 -31.72
N THR A 49 -18.40 -57.24 -32.07
CA THR A 49 -18.11 -56.09 -31.21
C THR A 49 -18.98 -54.91 -31.60
N LEU A 50 -19.61 -54.28 -30.60
CA LEU A 50 -20.50 -53.13 -30.84
C LEU A 50 -19.67 -51.85 -31.08
N PRO A 51 -19.89 -51.14 -32.20
CA PRO A 51 -19.28 -49.83 -32.41
C PRO A 51 -19.73 -48.83 -31.35
N GLN A 52 -18.80 -48.05 -30.83
CA GLN A 52 -19.07 -47.13 -29.74
C GLN A 52 -19.88 -45.91 -30.20
N ARG A 53 -20.67 -45.36 -29.28
CA ARG A 53 -21.49 -44.15 -29.48
C ARG A 53 -21.00 -42.99 -28.63
N LYS A 54 -21.26 -41.77 -29.10
CA LYS A 54 -21.12 -40.51 -28.36
C LYS A 54 -22.24 -40.39 -27.32
N SER A 55 -22.12 -39.40 -26.44
CA SER A 55 -23.13 -39.11 -25.41
C SER A 55 -24.50 -38.72 -25.96
N ASP A 56 -24.56 -38.20 -27.19
CA ASP A 56 -25.80 -37.86 -27.91
C ASP A 56 -26.47 -39.08 -28.58
N GLY A 57 -25.88 -40.27 -28.44
CA GLY A 57 -26.37 -41.52 -29.04
C GLY A 57 -25.94 -41.72 -30.50
N SER A 58 -25.31 -40.74 -31.15
CA SER A 58 -24.72 -40.93 -32.48
C SER A 58 -23.50 -41.85 -32.42
N TYR A 59 -23.16 -42.52 -33.52
CA TYR A 59 -21.95 -43.33 -33.58
C TYR A 59 -20.69 -42.47 -33.52
N LEU A 60 -19.58 -43.04 -33.03
CA LEU A 60 -18.28 -42.35 -33.09
C LEU A 60 -17.90 -42.04 -34.54
N CYS A 61 -18.03 -43.02 -35.43
CA CYS A 61 -17.83 -42.79 -36.86
C CYS A 61 -19.09 -42.25 -37.53
N ILE A 62 -18.98 -40.99 -37.96
CA ILE A 62 -20.01 -40.26 -38.70
C ILE A 62 -19.55 -39.90 -40.12
N TYR A 63 -18.37 -40.37 -40.54
CA TYR A 63 -17.84 -40.12 -41.86
C TYR A 63 -18.70 -40.82 -42.92
N TRP A 64 -18.67 -40.29 -44.15
CA TRP A 64 -19.54 -40.76 -45.25
C TRP A 64 -19.35 -42.23 -45.62
N TYR A 65 -18.19 -42.81 -45.31
CA TYR A 65 -17.84 -44.20 -45.56
C TYR A 65 -18.27 -45.16 -44.44
N CYS A 66 -18.77 -44.64 -43.31
CA CYS A 66 -19.19 -45.45 -42.18
C CYS A 66 -20.64 -45.90 -42.30
N GLN A 67 -20.88 -47.18 -42.02
CA GLN A 67 -22.18 -47.82 -42.00
C GLN A 67 -22.41 -48.32 -40.58
N ASN A 68 -23.46 -47.86 -39.89
CA ASN A 68 -23.76 -48.25 -38.51
C ASN A 68 -22.59 -48.07 -37.51
N GLY A 69 -21.74 -47.06 -37.74
CA GLY A 69 -20.62 -46.73 -36.86
C GLY A 69 -19.33 -47.50 -37.09
N GLU A 70 -19.27 -48.35 -38.10
CA GLU A 70 -18.09 -49.09 -38.55
C GLU A 70 -17.78 -48.78 -40.02
N TYR A 71 -16.55 -49.03 -40.47
CA TYR A 71 -16.24 -49.04 -41.90
C TYR A 71 -16.34 -50.47 -42.45
N VAL A 72 -17.18 -50.64 -43.47
CA VAL A 72 -17.38 -51.90 -44.18
C VAL A 72 -16.87 -51.74 -45.62
N PRO A 73 -15.70 -52.33 -45.96
CA PRO A 73 -15.14 -52.17 -47.30
C PRO A 73 -15.99 -52.91 -48.35
N PRO A 74 -15.89 -52.57 -49.65
CA PRO A 74 -16.70 -53.17 -50.71
C PRO A 74 -16.68 -54.71 -50.73
N GLN A 75 -15.53 -55.33 -50.46
CA GLN A 75 -15.38 -56.79 -50.41
C GLN A 75 -16.10 -57.47 -49.23
N CYS A 76 -16.57 -56.70 -48.23
CA CYS A 76 -17.28 -57.19 -47.05
C CYS A 76 -18.77 -56.80 -47.05
N GLN A 77 -19.30 -56.28 -48.15
CA GLN A 77 -20.71 -55.86 -48.20
C GLN A 77 -21.66 -57.02 -48.50
N GLY A 78 -22.92 -56.88 -48.05
CA GLY A 78 -23.97 -57.86 -48.31
C GLY A 78 -23.69 -59.23 -47.68
N ALA A 79 -23.81 -60.29 -48.47
CA ALA A 79 -23.62 -61.67 -48.00
C ALA A 79 -22.16 -61.96 -47.56
N ALA A 80 -21.19 -61.17 -48.02
CA ALA A 80 -19.78 -61.33 -47.67
C ALA A 80 -19.45 -60.83 -46.25
N TYR A 81 -20.31 -60.02 -45.64
CA TYR A 81 -20.08 -59.40 -44.33
C TYR A 81 -19.73 -60.43 -43.25
N SER A 82 -20.46 -61.56 -43.20
CA SER A 82 -20.25 -62.62 -42.22
C SER A 82 -18.93 -63.40 -42.37
N GLY A 83 -18.26 -63.26 -43.51
CA GLY A 83 -16.95 -63.84 -43.79
C GLY A 83 -15.78 -62.89 -43.50
N CYS A 84 -16.06 -61.63 -43.14
CA CYS A 84 -15.05 -60.66 -42.76
C CYS A 84 -14.82 -60.64 -41.24
N HIS A 85 -13.69 -60.06 -40.84
CA HIS A 85 -13.23 -60.04 -39.46
C HIS A 85 -12.99 -58.62 -38.96
N GLU A 86 -12.98 -58.45 -37.65
CA GLU A 86 -12.87 -57.14 -37.03
C GLU A 86 -11.43 -56.68 -36.88
N PHE A 87 -11.23 -55.41 -37.22
CA PHE A 87 -10.05 -54.62 -36.91
C PHE A 87 -10.47 -53.51 -35.96
N TRP A 88 -9.91 -53.49 -34.75
CA TRP A 88 -10.32 -52.54 -33.72
C TRP A 88 -9.52 -51.25 -33.81
N HIS A 89 -10.21 -50.12 -33.76
CA HIS A 89 -9.61 -48.79 -33.84
C HIS A 89 -10.05 -47.91 -32.66
N VAL A 90 -9.17 -47.02 -32.20
CA VAL A 90 -9.45 -46.14 -31.06
C VAL A 90 -10.60 -45.18 -31.38
N THR A 91 -10.38 -44.28 -32.33
CA THR A 91 -11.39 -43.30 -32.78
C THR A 91 -11.13 -42.98 -34.24
N PRO A 92 -12.15 -42.72 -35.07
CA PRO A 92 -11.93 -42.44 -36.50
C PRO A 92 -11.07 -41.20 -36.78
N ASP A 93 -10.85 -40.33 -35.79
CA ASP A 93 -10.10 -39.07 -35.96
C ASP A 93 -8.57 -39.22 -35.90
N TYR A 94 -8.02 -40.34 -35.43
CA TYR A 94 -6.56 -40.50 -35.24
C TYR A 94 -5.78 -40.86 -36.52
N SER A 95 -6.45 -41.28 -37.59
CA SER A 95 -5.88 -41.53 -38.93
C SER A 95 -7.00 -41.60 -39.98
N PRO A 96 -7.75 -40.50 -40.18
CA PRO A 96 -9.01 -40.50 -40.90
C PRO A 96 -8.85 -41.01 -42.34
N GLY A 97 -9.54 -42.10 -42.65
CA GLY A 97 -9.55 -42.72 -43.98
C GLY A 97 -8.30 -43.54 -44.33
N MET A 98 -7.23 -43.51 -43.53
CA MET A 98 -5.96 -44.17 -43.86
C MET A 98 -6.04 -45.69 -43.67
N ASN A 99 -6.60 -46.14 -42.55
CA ASN A 99 -6.75 -47.58 -42.28
C ASN A 99 -7.80 -48.19 -43.22
N GLU A 100 -8.86 -47.44 -43.49
CA GLU A 100 -9.94 -47.82 -44.39
C GLU A 100 -9.44 -47.93 -45.83
N GLN A 101 -8.62 -46.96 -46.28
CA GLN A 101 -7.96 -47.00 -47.58
C GLN A 101 -6.98 -48.17 -47.66
N ARG A 102 -6.23 -48.44 -46.59
CA ARG A 102 -5.28 -49.55 -46.57
C ARG A 102 -5.99 -50.91 -46.69
N ILE A 103 -7.10 -51.09 -45.99
CA ILE A 103 -7.95 -52.28 -46.10
C ILE A 103 -8.48 -52.44 -47.53
N LEU A 104 -8.87 -51.32 -48.17
CA LEU A 104 -9.33 -51.31 -49.56
C LEU A 104 -8.20 -51.69 -50.54
N ASP A 105 -7.05 -51.02 -50.47
CA ASP A 105 -5.92 -51.19 -51.38
C ASP A 105 -5.32 -52.61 -51.34
N PHE A 106 -5.23 -53.17 -50.13
CA PHE A 106 -4.75 -54.53 -49.95
C PHE A 106 -5.86 -55.59 -50.03
N GLY A 107 -7.11 -55.20 -50.30
CA GLY A 107 -8.24 -56.13 -50.42
C GLY A 107 -8.38 -57.03 -49.19
N LEU A 108 -8.20 -56.48 -48.00
CA LEU A 108 -8.23 -57.26 -46.75
C LEU A 108 -9.70 -57.52 -46.34
N PRO A 109 -10.04 -58.73 -45.89
CA PRO A 109 -11.41 -59.06 -45.45
C PRO A 109 -11.65 -58.58 -44.01
N LEU A 110 -11.46 -57.27 -43.78
CA LEU A 110 -11.52 -56.64 -42.47
C LEU A 110 -12.55 -55.51 -42.43
N VAL A 111 -13.28 -55.39 -41.32
CA VAL A 111 -14.14 -54.23 -40.99
C VAL A 111 -13.51 -53.42 -39.87
N VAL A 112 -13.62 -52.09 -39.89
CA VAL A 112 -13.05 -51.23 -38.84
C VAL A 112 -14.12 -50.94 -37.79
N VAL A 113 -13.90 -51.38 -36.55
CA VAL A 113 -14.78 -51.12 -35.41
C VAL A 113 -14.13 -50.08 -34.51
N TYR A 114 -14.78 -48.93 -34.33
CA TYR A 114 -14.26 -47.84 -33.47
C TYR A 114 -14.81 -47.96 -32.05
N LEU A 115 -13.91 -48.10 -31.07
CA LEU A 115 -14.26 -48.43 -29.69
C LEU A 115 -14.23 -47.22 -28.73
N GLY A 116 -13.56 -46.13 -29.07
CA GLY A 116 -13.45 -44.93 -28.26
C GLY A 116 -12.99 -45.22 -26.83
N PRO A 117 -13.72 -44.75 -25.79
CA PRO A 117 -13.36 -45.01 -24.39
C PRO A 117 -13.29 -46.49 -24.00
N THR A 118 -13.97 -47.39 -24.73
CA THR A 118 -13.93 -48.84 -24.45
C THR A 118 -12.76 -49.55 -25.15
N PHE A 119 -11.94 -48.83 -25.93
CA PHE A 119 -10.81 -49.41 -26.65
C PHE A 119 -9.81 -50.10 -25.72
N ILE A 120 -9.25 -49.36 -24.75
CA ILE A 120 -8.25 -49.88 -23.81
C ILE A 120 -8.76 -51.12 -23.05
N PRO A 121 -9.92 -51.08 -22.35
CA PRO A 121 -10.39 -52.26 -21.62
C PRO A 121 -10.70 -53.45 -22.55
N THR A 122 -11.22 -53.22 -23.76
CA THR A 122 -11.52 -54.30 -24.72
C THR A 122 -10.23 -54.96 -25.23
N VAL A 123 -9.23 -54.17 -25.62
CA VAL A 123 -7.94 -54.67 -26.10
C VAL A 123 -7.16 -55.36 -24.97
N SER A 124 -7.10 -54.77 -23.78
CA SER A 124 -6.48 -55.40 -22.60
C SER A 124 -7.13 -56.75 -22.28
N ALA A 125 -8.47 -56.82 -22.25
CA ALA A 125 -9.18 -58.07 -21.99
C ALA A 125 -8.93 -59.15 -23.05
N CYS A 126 -8.73 -58.76 -24.31
CA CYS A 126 -8.30 -59.68 -25.37
C CYS A 126 -6.89 -60.21 -25.11
N ILE A 127 -5.92 -59.32 -24.85
CA ILE A 127 -4.52 -59.67 -24.62
C ILE A 127 -4.38 -60.59 -23.39
N GLU A 128 -5.04 -60.22 -22.28
CA GLU A 128 -4.95 -60.92 -20.99
C GLU A 128 -5.62 -62.29 -21.01
N ARG A 129 -6.59 -62.53 -21.91
CA ARG A 129 -7.25 -63.83 -22.04
C ARG A 129 -6.28 -64.94 -22.49
N GLN A 130 -5.25 -64.59 -23.26
CA GLN A 130 -4.26 -65.53 -23.81
C GLN A 130 -4.87 -66.82 -24.41
N SER A 131 -5.96 -66.67 -25.17
CA SER A 131 -6.66 -67.81 -25.77
C SER A 131 -5.87 -68.38 -26.95
N SER A 132 -5.77 -69.71 -27.05
CA SER A 132 -5.21 -70.34 -28.25
C SER A 132 -6.10 -70.14 -29.47
N ASN A 133 -7.42 -70.11 -29.30
CA ASN A 133 -8.35 -70.14 -30.44
C ASN A 133 -8.90 -68.76 -30.82
N SER A 134 -8.43 -67.69 -30.18
CA SER A 134 -8.86 -66.33 -30.48
C SER A 134 -7.80 -65.30 -30.12
N THR A 135 -7.73 -64.23 -30.92
CA THR A 135 -6.88 -63.07 -30.70
C THR A 135 -7.59 -61.82 -31.22
N CYS A 136 -6.91 -60.66 -31.16
CA CYS A 136 -7.41 -59.41 -31.71
C CYS A 136 -6.33 -58.73 -32.55
N LEU A 137 -6.78 -57.98 -33.55
CA LEU A 137 -5.97 -57.08 -34.36
C LEU A 137 -6.47 -55.66 -34.12
N PHE A 138 -5.57 -54.75 -33.78
CA PHE A 138 -5.95 -53.38 -33.45
C PHE A 138 -4.94 -52.33 -33.92
N PHE A 139 -5.44 -51.11 -34.14
CA PHE A 139 -4.68 -49.91 -34.44
C PHE A 139 -4.14 -49.27 -33.16
N TYR A 140 -2.85 -48.95 -33.11
CA TYR A 140 -2.28 -48.16 -32.02
C TYR A 140 -0.97 -47.47 -32.41
N TRP A 141 -0.35 -46.76 -31.46
CA TRP A 141 0.95 -46.10 -31.65
C TRP A 141 1.90 -46.40 -30.48
N VAL A 142 3.19 -46.29 -30.76
CA VAL A 142 4.26 -46.19 -29.76
C VAL A 142 4.85 -44.77 -29.79
N PRO A 143 5.37 -44.25 -28.66
CA PRO A 143 5.22 -44.81 -27.32
C PRO A 143 3.82 -44.52 -26.75
N GLU A 144 3.24 -45.49 -26.04
CA GLU A 144 1.94 -45.35 -25.37
C GLU A 144 1.75 -46.48 -24.34
N MET A 145 0.76 -46.37 -23.44
CA MET A 145 0.55 -47.32 -22.33
C MET A 145 0.44 -48.81 -22.77
N LEU A 146 -0.40 -49.13 -23.76
CA LEU A 146 -0.61 -50.54 -24.18
C LEU A 146 0.68 -51.24 -24.65
N PRO A 147 1.43 -50.73 -25.64
CA PRO A 147 2.67 -51.36 -26.10
C PRO A 147 3.81 -51.27 -25.09
N SER A 148 3.70 -50.39 -24.09
CA SER A 148 4.67 -50.32 -22.98
C SER A 148 4.39 -51.39 -21.91
N ARG A 149 3.12 -51.77 -21.74
CA ARG A 149 2.68 -52.76 -20.74
C ARG A 149 2.64 -54.19 -21.26
N TYR A 150 2.29 -54.38 -22.53
CA TYR A 150 2.11 -55.71 -23.12
C TYR A 150 3.11 -55.94 -24.25
N ALA A 151 3.58 -57.19 -24.37
CA ALA A 151 4.35 -57.60 -25.53
C ALA A 151 3.43 -57.68 -26.76
N LEU A 152 3.62 -56.76 -27.70
CA LEU A 152 2.86 -56.66 -28.93
C LEU A 152 3.76 -56.84 -30.16
N GLN A 153 3.25 -57.55 -31.16
CA GLN A 153 3.90 -57.75 -32.45
C GLN A 153 3.32 -56.75 -33.46
N PRO A 154 4.12 -55.80 -33.98
CA PRO A 154 3.66 -54.90 -35.04
C PRO A 154 3.48 -55.65 -36.37
N VAL A 155 2.48 -55.24 -37.13
CA VAL A 155 2.25 -55.65 -38.51
C VAL A 155 3.00 -54.70 -39.44
N HIS A 156 3.84 -55.26 -40.31
CA HIS A 156 4.61 -54.52 -41.30
C HIS A 156 3.88 -54.44 -42.63
N PHE A 157 3.84 -53.23 -43.17
CA PHE A 157 3.42 -52.90 -44.53
C PHE A 157 4.64 -52.56 -45.40
N PRO A 158 4.50 -52.43 -46.74
CA PRO A 158 5.57 -51.89 -47.57
C PRO A 158 6.05 -50.55 -47.01
N PRO A 159 7.36 -50.24 -47.01
CA PRO A 159 7.88 -49.05 -46.34
C PRO A 159 7.23 -47.76 -46.86
N ALA A 160 7.04 -46.79 -45.97
CA ALA A 160 6.59 -45.46 -46.34
C ALA A 160 7.57 -44.85 -47.35
N THR A 161 7.06 -44.46 -48.50
CA THR A 161 7.82 -43.76 -49.54
C THR A 161 7.07 -42.51 -49.95
N PHE A 162 7.79 -41.46 -50.36
CA PHE A 162 7.17 -40.22 -50.81
C PHE A 162 6.07 -40.44 -51.88
N PRO A 163 6.26 -41.30 -52.91
CA PRO A 163 5.20 -41.59 -53.88
C PRO A 163 3.93 -42.16 -53.23
N CYS A 164 4.06 -43.13 -52.32
CA CYS A 164 2.91 -43.70 -51.63
C CYS A 164 2.19 -42.64 -50.79
N MET A 165 2.93 -41.86 -50.00
CA MET A 165 2.30 -40.87 -49.13
C MET A 165 1.60 -39.76 -49.91
N SER A 166 2.21 -39.31 -51.00
CA SER A 166 1.65 -38.28 -51.88
C SER A 166 0.42 -38.74 -52.67
N ALA A 167 0.23 -40.06 -52.81
CA ALA A 167 -0.94 -40.63 -53.48
C ALA A 167 -2.20 -40.64 -52.61
N PHE A 168 -2.07 -40.37 -51.31
CA PHE A 168 -3.19 -40.34 -50.39
C PHE A 168 -3.85 -38.98 -50.32
N ASN A 169 -5.18 -39.00 -50.48
CA ASN A 169 -6.03 -37.85 -50.32
C ASN A 169 -7.15 -38.18 -49.32
N GLN A 170 -7.01 -37.63 -48.11
CA GLN A 170 -7.93 -37.82 -47.00
C GLN A 170 -9.38 -37.46 -47.33
N SER A 171 -9.63 -36.46 -48.18
CA SER A 171 -11.00 -35.98 -48.47
C SER A 171 -11.82 -36.96 -49.31
N ILE A 172 -11.16 -37.85 -50.05
CA ILE A 172 -11.81 -38.86 -50.91
C ILE A 172 -11.52 -40.29 -50.44
N ALA A 173 -10.71 -40.47 -49.40
CA ALA A 173 -10.48 -41.76 -48.79
C ALA A 173 -11.70 -42.18 -47.95
N PRO A 174 -12.05 -43.48 -47.93
CA PRO A 174 -11.50 -44.56 -48.74
C PRO A 174 -12.12 -44.63 -50.15
N SER A 175 -11.32 -44.65 -51.21
CA SER A 175 -11.80 -44.87 -52.59
C SER A 175 -10.69 -45.33 -53.55
N ASN A 176 -11.07 -45.79 -54.74
CA ASN A 176 -10.11 -46.18 -55.79
C ASN A 176 -9.39 -44.99 -56.45
N ALA A 177 -9.74 -43.75 -56.09
CA ALA A 177 -9.15 -42.53 -56.64
C ALA A 177 -7.97 -41.99 -55.80
N THR A 178 -7.65 -42.66 -54.70
CA THR A 178 -6.54 -42.38 -53.79
C THR A 178 -5.92 -43.73 -53.39
N SER A 179 -4.69 -43.73 -52.86
CA SER A 179 -4.06 -44.97 -52.38
C SER A 179 -3.23 -44.70 -51.13
N TRP A 180 -3.18 -45.68 -50.24
CA TRP A 180 -2.31 -45.77 -49.07
C TRP A 180 -1.82 -47.22 -48.89
N ASN A 181 -0.99 -47.66 -49.83
CA ASN A 181 -0.45 -49.03 -49.90
C ASN A 181 0.95 -49.17 -49.27
N CYS A 182 1.25 -48.37 -48.24
CA CYS A 182 2.49 -48.43 -47.49
C CYS A 182 2.24 -48.29 -45.98
N ASP A 183 3.31 -48.46 -45.20
CA ASP A 183 3.39 -48.25 -43.76
C ASP A 183 3.41 -46.74 -43.44
N TRP A 184 3.33 -46.40 -42.16
CA TRP A 184 3.57 -45.03 -41.70
C TRP A 184 5.05 -44.71 -41.61
N GLU A 185 5.37 -43.43 -41.76
CA GLU A 185 6.71 -42.95 -41.40
C GLU A 185 6.93 -43.07 -39.90
N THR A 186 8.22 -43.15 -39.56
CA THR A 186 8.66 -43.16 -38.18
C THR A 186 8.79 -41.71 -37.70
N ASP A 187 7.98 -41.33 -36.71
CA ASP A 187 7.92 -39.97 -36.19
C ASP A 187 9.06 -39.73 -35.20
N VAL A 188 10.06 -38.96 -35.61
CA VAL A 188 11.15 -38.55 -34.71
C VAL A 188 10.80 -37.21 -34.10
N LEU A 189 10.60 -37.15 -32.79
CA LEU A 189 10.37 -35.88 -32.12
C LEU A 189 11.64 -35.03 -32.12
N GLN A 190 11.49 -33.79 -32.53
CA GLN A 190 12.60 -32.86 -32.73
C GLN A 190 12.54 -31.72 -31.72
N LYS A 191 13.71 -31.37 -31.19
CA LYS A 191 13.96 -30.12 -30.46
C LYS A 191 14.27 -29.02 -31.48
N VAL A 192 13.58 -27.89 -31.34
CA VAL A 192 13.80 -26.71 -32.16
C VAL A 192 14.17 -25.53 -31.27
N ALA A 193 15.31 -24.90 -31.58
CA ALA A 193 15.76 -23.70 -30.87
C ALA A 193 16.28 -22.65 -31.85
N THR A 194 16.11 -21.37 -31.51
CA THR A 194 16.62 -20.26 -32.32
C THR A 194 18.15 -20.24 -32.31
N ALA A 195 18.76 -19.94 -33.45
CA ALA A 195 20.22 -19.85 -33.54
C ALA A 195 20.83 -18.83 -32.56
N SER A 196 20.08 -17.79 -32.17
CA SER A 196 20.55 -16.80 -31.20
C SER A 196 20.84 -17.34 -29.80
N ILE A 197 20.28 -18.50 -29.43
CA ILE A 197 20.43 -19.05 -28.08
C ILE A 197 21.86 -19.47 -27.78
N THR A 198 22.62 -19.86 -28.81
CA THR A 198 24.05 -20.23 -28.72
C THR A 198 24.90 -19.10 -28.15
N HIS A 199 24.53 -17.85 -28.45
CA HIS A 199 25.27 -16.65 -28.06
C HIS A 199 24.66 -15.95 -26.85
N ARG A 200 23.32 -15.89 -26.75
CA ARG A 200 22.64 -15.17 -25.67
C ARG A 200 22.68 -15.92 -24.35
N VAL A 201 22.50 -17.25 -24.39
CA VAL A 201 22.43 -18.09 -23.19
C VAL A 201 23.12 -19.44 -23.45
N PRO A 202 24.47 -19.46 -23.57
CA PRO A 202 25.22 -20.68 -23.89
C PRO A 202 24.91 -21.88 -22.98
N PRO A 203 24.68 -21.74 -21.66
CA PRO A 203 24.31 -22.87 -20.81
C PRO A 203 22.97 -23.54 -21.19
N VAL A 204 21.97 -22.74 -21.61
CA VAL A 204 20.69 -23.28 -22.07
C VAL A 204 20.86 -23.98 -23.42
N HIS A 205 21.72 -23.45 -24.29
CA HIS A 205 22.07 -24.13 -25.53
C HIS A 205 22.70 -25.52 -25.26
N SER A 206 23.64 -25.61 -24.31
CA SER A 206 24.23 -26.89 -23.89
C SER A 206 23.19 -27.84 -23.30
N LEU A 207 22.27 -27.33 -22.48
CA LEU A 207 21.15 -28.13 -21.95
C LEU A 207 20.30 -28.73 -23.07
N LEU A 208 19.89 -27.91 -24.03
CA LEU A 208 19.05 -28.36 -25.15
C LEU A 208 19.78 -29.38 -26.05
N LEU A 209 21.10 -29.25 -26.17
CA LEU A 209 21.93 -30.22 -26.86
C LEU A 209 21.92 -31.58 -26.16
N ASN A 210 22.13 -31.57 -24.85
CA ASN A 210 22.30 -32.79 -24.06
C ASN A 210 20.99 -33.44 -23.62
N PHE A 211 19.88 -32.69 -23.61
CA PHE A 211 18.56 -33.20 -23.23
C PHE A 211 18.11 -34.32 -24.16
N VAL A 212 18.09 -35.55 -23.69
CA VAL A 212 17.69 -36.73 -24.47
C VAL A 212 16.88 -37.65 -23.59
N VAL A 213 15.65 -37.95 -23.98
CA VAL A 213 14.82 -38.96 -23.32
C VAL A 213 14.79 -40.19 -24.23
N ARG A 214 15.25 -41.34 -23.74
CA ARG A 214 15.36 -42.57 -24.53
C ARG A 214 14.00 -43.28 -24.59
N ASP A 215 13.81 -44.12 -25.61
CA ASP A 215 12.62 -44.97 -25.73
C ASP A 215 12.38 -45.80 -24.46
N THR A 216 13.43 -46.38 -23.89
CA THR A 216 13.33 -47.16 -22.65
C THR A 216 12.85 -46.34 -21.47
N ASP A 217 13.28 -45.08 -21.35
CA ASP A 217 12.87 -44.22 -20.24
C ASP A 217 11.37 -43.90 -20.30
N ILE A 218 10.83 -43.72 -21.50
CA ILE A 218 9.40 -43.47 -21.72
C ILE A 218 8.59 -44.75 -21.52
N VAL A 219 9.06 -45.88 -22.06
CA VAL A 219 8.41 -47.18 -21.85
C VAL A 219 8.36 -47.51 -20.38
N ASP A 220 9.43 -47.30 -19.62
CA ASP A 220 9.47 -47.53 -18.17
C ASP A 220 8.40 -46.68 -17.46
N MET A 221 8.32 -45.37 -17.78
CA MET A 221 7.29 -44.47 -17.21
C MET A 221 5.86 -44.86 -17.61
N LEU A 222 5.63 -45.34 -18.84
CA LEU A 222 4.31 -45.72 -19.35
C LEU A 222 3.91 -47.16 -18.98
N SER A 223 4.85 -47.99 -18.53
CA SER A 223 4.58 -49.37 -18.12
C SER A 223 4.00 -49.49 -16.72
N ASP A 224 4.12 -48.44 -15.91
CA ASP A 224 3.67 -48.41 -14.51
C ASP A 224 2.13 -48.52 -14.40
N PRO A 225 1.60 -49.65 -13.88
CA PRO A 225 0.16 -49.86 -13.74
C PRO A 225 -0.48 -48.96 -12.68
N ASP A 226 0.31 -48.42 -11.75
CA ASP A 226 -0.12 -47.56 -10.64
C ASP A 226 0.06 -46.06 -10.96
N ALA A 227 0.39 -45.72 -12.22
CA ALA A 227 0.48 -44.36 -12.73
C ALA A 227 -0.90 -43.68 -12.80
N VAL A 228 -1.59 -43.57 -11.67
CA VAL A 228 -2.87 -42.85 -11.52
C VAL A 228 -2.64 -41.35 -11.70
N GLU A 229 -1.42 -40.85 -11.46
CA GLU A 229 -1.00 -39.48 -11.76
C GLU A 229 0.29 -39.44 -12.58
N LEU A 230 0.18 -39.07 -13.86
CA LEU A 230 1.32 -38.87 -14.78
C LEU A 230 2.44 -38.00 -14.18
N VAL A 231 2.07 -37.00 -13.37
CA VAL A 231 3.02 -36.10 -12.70
C VAL A 231 3.84 -36.84 -11.64
N ALA A 232 3.22 -37.76 -10.90
CA ALA A 232 3.91 -38.53 -9.87
C ALA A 232 4.93 -39.49 -10.49
N THR A 233 4.56 -40.20 -11.57
CA THR A 233 5.46 -41.11 -12.29
C THR A 233 6.64 -40.37 -12.90
N ALA A 234 6.40 -39.23 -13.56
CA ALA A 234 7.48 -38.38 -14.09
C ALA A 234 8.41 -37.84 -12.98
N CYS A 235 7.84 -37.49 -11.82
CA CYS A 235 8.60 -37.04 -10.65
C CYS A 235 9.47 -38.15 -10.07
N ALA A 236 8.92 -39.37 -9.94
CA ALA A 236 9.65 -40.56 -9.50
C ALA A 236 10.81 -40.87 -10.45
N TRP A 237 10.54 -40.94 -11.75
CA TRP A 237 11.57 -41.15 -12.77
C TRP A 237 12.68 -40.09 -12.67
N THR A 238 12.31 -38.81 -12.52
CA THR A 238 13.29 -37.73 -12.38
C THR A 238 14.16 -37.94 -11.14
N ARG A 239 13.60 -38.29 -9.99
CA ARG A 239 14.41 -38.52 -8.77
C ARG A 239 15.34 -39.72 -8.90
N GLU A 240 14.87 -40.80 -9.50
CA GLU A 240 15.62 -42.06 -9.60
C GLU A 240 16.69 -42.03 -10.70
N ASN A 241 16.53 -41.17 -11.70
CA ASN A 241 17.40 -41.10 -12.87
C ASN A 241 18.29 -39.85 -12.91
N GLU A 242 18.72 -39.34 -11.74
CA GLU A 242 19.68 -38.21 -11.65
C GLU A 242 20.95 -38.44 -12.45
N ARG A 243 21.46 -39.68 -12.50
CA ARG A 243 22.61 -40.05 -13.34
C ARG A 243 22.39 -39.79 -14.84
N ILE A 244 21.14 -39.81 -15.31
CA ILE A 244 20.78 -39.62 -16.71
C ILE A 244 20.66 -38.14 -17.01
N TRP A 245 19.93 -37.37 -16.19
CA TRP A 245 19.63 -35.97 -16.50
C TRP A 245 20.64 -34.97 -15.94
N SER A 246 21.39 -35.31 -14.87
CA SER A 246 22.39 -34.39 -14.31
C SER A 246 23.47 -33.98 -15.33
N PRO A 247 23.97 -34.85 -16.23
CA PRO A 247 24.91 -34.44 -17.28
C PRO A 247 24.28 -33.53 -18.34
N TRP A 248 22.95 -33.45 -18.42
CA TRP A 248 22.28 -32.51 -19.33
C TRP A 248 22.53 -31.07 -18.88
N ILE A 249 22.69 -30.85 -17.58
CA ILE A 249 22.91 -29.53 -17.01
C ILE A 249 24.42 -29.23 -17.05
N PRO A 250 24.88 -28.24 -17.82
CA PRO A 250 26.30 -27.88 -17.83
C PRO A 250 26.72 -27.41 -16.45
N ALA A 251 27.97 -27.69 -16.08
CA ALA A 251 28.56 -27.13 -14.88
C ALA A 251 28.45 -25.59 -14.92
N PRO A 252 28.16 -24.93 -13.78
CA PRO A 252 28.15 -23.48 -13.74
C PRO A 252 29.53 -22.96 -14.16
N PRO A 253 29.61 -21.87 -14.95
CA PRO A 253 30.88 -21.27 -15.30
C PRO A 253 31.70 -20.96 -14.03
N SER A 254 33.01 -21.16 -14.07
CA SER A 254 33.92 -20.97 -12.92
C SER A 254 33.91 -19.54 -12.35
N ASP A 255 33.48 -18.58 -13.17
CA ASP A 255 33.29 -17.16 -12.92
C ASP A 255 31.85 -16.79 -12.49
N TYR A 256 30.93 -17.75 -12.42
CA TYR A 256 29.50 -17.56 -12.17
C TYR A 256 29.02 -18.06 -10.80
N VAL A 257 29.92 -18.34 -9.85
CA VAL A 257 29.50 -18.55 -8.46
C VAL A 257 29.06 -17.21 -7.90
N LYS A 258 27.78 -16.88 -8.09
CA LYS A 258 27.19 -15.74 -7.40
C LYS A 258 27.02 -16.14 -5.94
N THR A 259 27.75 -15.49 -5.06
CA THR A 259 27.64 -15.68 -3.62
C THR A 259 26.44 -14.89 -3.09
N LEU A 260 25.61 -15.55 -2.30
CA LEU A 260 24.49 -14.89 -1.64
C LEU A 260 25.07 -13.94 -0.58
N GLN A 261 24.85 -12.65 -0.79
CA GLN A 261 25.15 -11.63 0.20
C GLN A 261 23.85 -11.34 0.97
N LEU A 262 23.72 -11.92 2.16
CA LEU A 262 22.58 -11.66 3.05
C LEU A 262 22.48 -10.16 3.31
N ALA A 263 21.29 -9.58 3.11
CA ALA A 263 21.02 -8.19 3.51
C ALA A 263 21.18 -7.99 5.04
N SER A 264 21.05 -9.05 5.84
CA SER A 264 21.30 -9.08 7.28
C SER A 264 22.79 -9.14 7.66
N ALA A 265 23.71 -9.28 6.68
CA ALA A 265 25.14 -9.34 6.96
C ALA A 265 25.58 -8.11 7.76
N ARG A 266 26.31 -8.37 8.86
CA ARG A 266 26.63 -7.52 10.02
C ARG A 266 27.26 -6.15 9.67
N THR A 267 26.50 -5.29 9.01
CA THR A 267 26.89 -3.94 8.60
C THR A 267 26.42 -2.92 9.64
N SER A 268 27.14 -1.80 9.75
CA SER A 268 26.75 -0.68 10.62
C SER A 268 25.34 -0.15 10.31
N ARG A 269 24.91 -0.23 9.05
CA ARG A 269 23.59 0.21 8.58
C ARG A 269 22.45 -0.63 9.18
N PHE A 270 22.58 -1.95 9.22
CA PHE A 270 21.60 -2.83 9.84
C PHE A 270 21.41 -2.51 11.34
N ALA A 271 22.51 -2.34 12.06
CA ALA A 271 22.48 -2.00 13.49
C ALA A 271 21.79 -0.65 13.74
N ILE A 272 22.04 0.34 12.88
CA ILE A 272 21.37 1.66 12.95
C ILE A 272 19.87 1.50 12.71
N SER A 273 19.44 0.80 11.65
CA SER A 273 18.01 0.57 11.37
C SER A 273 17.28 -0.06 12.56
N LEU A 274 17.89 -1.09 13.17
CA LEU A 274 17.32 -1.79 14.31
C LEU A 274 17.28 -0.90 15.56
N ALA A 275 18.32 -0.10 15.81
CA ALA A 275 18.33 0.84 16.94
C ALA A 275 17.26 1.94 16.80
N VAL A 276 17.04 2.45 15.58
CA VAL A 276 15.97 3.44 15.33
C VAL A 276 14.59 2.78 15.48
N LEU A 277 14.43 1.52 15.03
CA LEU A 277 13.19 0.78 15.20
C LEU A 277 12.87 0.52 16.68
N THR A 278 13.85 0.08 17.49
CA THR A 278 13.63 -0.15 18.92
C THR A 278 13.27 1.14 19.65
N LEU A 279 13.89 2.27 19.27
CA LEU A 279 13.52 3.59 19.78
C LEU A 279 12.09 3.99 19.38
N LEU A 280 11.71 3.76 18.12
CA LEU A 280 10.34 3.97 17.64
C LEU A 280 9.35 3.15 18.47
N VAL A 281 9.62 1.87 18.67
CA VAL A 281 8.76 0.98 19.45
C VAL A 281 8.63 1.45 20.89
N ALA A 282 9.76 1.75 21.55
CA ALA A 282 9.77 2.23 22.93
C ALA A 282 8.96 3.53 23.10
N ILE A 283 9.19 4.53 22.25
CA ILE A 283 8.51 5.83 22.34
C ILE A 283 7.00 5.69 22.11
N ASN A 284 6.57 4.93 21.11
CA ASN A 284 5.15 4.73 20.84
C ASN A 284 4.46 3.95 21.96
N CYS A 285 5.10 2.91 22.51
CA CYS A 285 4.57 2.16 23.66
C CYS A 285 4.45 3.04 24.91
N ILE A 286 5.48 3.83 25.24
CA ILE A 286 5.43 4.79 26.36
C ILE A 286 4.31 5.81 26.13
N SER A 287 4.19 6.35 24.93
CA SER A 287 3.14 7.32 24.61
C SER A 287 1.74 6.71 24.76
N LEU A 288 1.51 5.50 24.24
CA LEU A 288 0.23 4.79 24.39
C LEU A 288 -0.10 4.53 25.86
N ALA A 289 0.86 4.04 26.64
CA ALA A 289 0.68 3.84 28.09
C ALA A 289 0.34 5.16 28.81
N SER A 290 1.01 6.25 28.42
CA SER A 290 0.78 7.59 28.98
C SER A 290 -0.61 8.13 28.65
N LEU A 291 -1.09 7.92 27.42
CA LEU A 291 -2.45 8.30 27.03
C LEU A 291 -3.51 7.58 27.87
N VAL A 292 -3.28 6.31 28.21
CA VAL A 292 -4.18 5.53 29.07
C VAL A 292 -4.10 5.99 30.52
N TRP A 293 -2.90 6.15 31.06
CA TRP A 293 -2.69 6.49 32.47
C TRP A 293 -3.18 7.90 32.81
N PHE A 294 -2.88 8.87 31.95
CA PHE A 294 -3.24 10.27 32.15
C PHE A 294 -4.52 10.66 31.41
N ARG A 295 -5.39 9.71 31.06
CA ARG A 295 -6.64 9.96 30.31
C ARG A 295 -7.59 10.99 30.94
N ARG A 296 -7.45 11.24 32.25
CA ARG A 296 -8.24 12.21 33.02
C ARG A 296 -7.64 13.62 33.00
N ASP A 297 -6.40 13.78 32.56
CA ASP A 297 -5.73 15.09 32.51
C ASP A 297 -6.36 15.97 31.41
N PRO A 298 -6.75 17.22 31.73
CA PRO A 298 -7.35 18.13 30.75
C PRO A 298 -6.44 18.39 29.55
N LEU A 299 -5.12 18.41 29.72
CA LEU A 299 -4.16 18.64 28.64
C LEU A 299 -4.17 17.51 27.61
N ILE A 300 -4.37 16.25 28.05
CA ILE A 300 -4.47 15.11 27.14
C ILE A 300 -5.84 15.07 26.45
N ARG A 301 -6.91 15.42 27.17
CA ARG A 301 -8.27 15.41 26.62
C ARG A 301 -8.43 16.37 25.44
N ILE A 302 -7.72 17.51 25.46
CA ILE A 302 -7.74 18.51 24.38
C ILE A 302 -7.09 17.97 23.10
N GLN A 303 -6.05 17.14 23.20
CA GLN A 303 -5.25 16.68 22.05
C GLN A 303 -5.91 15.61 21.17
N SER A 304 -7.15 15.21 21.46
CA SER A 304 -7.84 14.10 20.77
C SER A 304 -7.10 12.76 20.94
N PRO A 305 -7.12 12.14 22.14
CA PRO A 305 -6.26 11.01 22.48
C PRO A 305 -6.44 9.78 21.58
N SER A 306 -7.63 9.58 21.00
CA SER A 306 -7.89 8.49 20.05
C SER A 306 -7.12 8.65 18.73
N LEU A 307 -6.97 9.88 18.23
CA LEU A 307 -6.19 10.14 17.01
C LEU A 307 -4.69 10.00 17.26
N VAL A 308 -4.22 10.47 18.42
CA VAL A 308 -2.81 10.32 18.82
C VAL A 308 -2.47 8.82 19.00
N ALA A 309 -3.40 8.04 19.59
CA ALA A 309 -3.25 6.60 19.68
C ALA A 309 -3.22 5.92 18.30
N ALA A 310 -4.08 6.33 17.37
CA ALA A 310 -4.09 5.81 16.00
C ALA A 310 -2.79 6.11 15.24
N VAL A 311 -2.24 7.33 15.38
CA VAL A 311 -0.92 7.67 14.80
C VAL A 311 0.17 6.76 15.38
N ASN A 312 0.22 6.60 16.70
CA ASN A 312 1.26 5.79 17.32
C ASN A 312 1.14 4.29 16.98
N LEU A 313 -0.08 3.76 16.90
CA LEU A 313 -0.33 2.38 16.49
C LEU A 313 0.04 2.17 15.02
N GLY A 314 -0.38 3.08 14.13
CA GLY A 314 -0.02 3.03 12.72
C GLY A 314 1.50 3.12 12.50
N ALA A 315 2.19 3.97 13.26
CA ALA A 315 3.65 4.12 13.19
C ALA A 315 4.38 2.85 13.66
N LEU A 316 3.89 2.17 14.71
CA LEU A 316 4.41 0.87 15.15
C LEU A 316 4.27 -0.19 14.06
N VAL A 317 3.05 -0.35 13.54
CA VAL A 317 2.73 -1.33 12.50
C VAL A 317 3.58 -1.05 11.25
N SER A 318 3.61 0.19 10.77
CA SER A 318 4.38 0.58 9.59
C SER A 318 5.89 0.41 9.77
N GLY A 319 6.42 0.74 10.94
CA GLY A 319 7.85 0.62 11.25
C GLY A 319 8.32 -0.84 11.30
N ILE A 320 7.53 -1.71 11.93
CA ILE A 320 7.77 -3.16 11.94
C ILE A 320 7.70 -3.71 10.51
N GLY A 321 6.64 -3.39 9.76
CA GLY A 321 6.48 -3.85 8.38
C GLY A 321 7.66 -3.48 7.49
N SER A 322 8.14 -2.23 7.59
CA SER A 322 9.24 -1.72 6.77
C SER A 322 10.60 -2.37 7.04
N THR A 323 10.76 -3.02 8.19
CA THR A 323 12.01 -3.68 8.62
C THR A 323 11.96 -5.21 8.53
N LEU A 324 10.82 -5.80 8.13
CA LEU A 324 10.69 -7.26 8.03
C LEU A 324 11.71 -7.91 7.08
N ASP A 325 12.02 -7.28 5.94
CA ASP A 325 13.04 -7.79 5.00
C ASP A 325 14.45 -7.79 5.57
N LEU A 326 14.73 -6.87 6.51
CA LEU A 326 16.02 -6.80 7.18
C LEU A 326 16.14 -7.90 8.23
N VAL A 327 15.07 -8.12 9.02
CA VAL A 327 15.06 -9.08 10.13
C VAL A 327 14.95 -10.52 9.64
N LEU A 328 14.21 -10.76 8.56
CA LEU A 328 13.93 -12.09 8.01
C LEU A 328 14.66 -12.35 6.68
N ALA A 329 15.80 -11.69 6.45
CA ALA A 329 16.57 -11.81 5.21
C ALA A 329 16.88 -13.27 4.82
N ASP A 330 17.09 -14.13 5.81
CA ASP A 330 17.50 -15.53 5.63
C ASP A 330 16.30 -16.48 5.37
N ALA A 331 15.07 -16.00 5.62
CA ALA A 331 13.83 -16.75 5.54
C ALA A 331 12.78 -16.06 4.64
N LEU A 332 13.24 -15.28 3.66
CA LEU A 332 12.36 -14.53 2.76
C LEU A 332 11.48 -15.49 1.95
N SER A 333 10.16 -15.34 2.09
CA SER A 333 9.16 -16.13 1.37
C SER A 333 8.05 -15.21 0.85
N ALA A 334 7.20 -15.72 -0.05
CA ALA A 334 6.04 -14.96 -0.55
C ALA A 334 5.13 -14.46 0.59
N TYR A 335 4.98 -15.25 1.66
CA TYR A 335 4.22 -14.87 2.85
C TYR A 335 4.86 -13.71 3.61
N VAL A 336 6.19 -13.73 3.78
CA VAL A 336 6.92 -12.63 4.43
C VAL A 336 6.82 -11.34 3.61
N CYS A 337 6.97 -11.43 2.29
CA CYS A 337 6.85 -10.27 1.40
C CYS A 337 5.43 -9.69 1.36
N THR A 338 4.42 -10.56 1.40
CA THR A 338 3.02 -10.14 1.52
C THR A 338 2.78 -9.46 2.85
N ALA A 339 3.22 -10.06 3.96
CA ALA A 339 3.09 -9.49 5.29
C ALA A 339 3.78 -8.12 5.40
N LYS A 340 5.01 -7.98 4.90
CA LYS A 340 5.69 -6.68 4.79
C LYS A 340 4.84 -5.64 4.09
N THR A 341 4.34 -5.97 2.91
CA THR A 341 3.59 -5.03 2.06
C THR A 341 2.29 -4.60 2.73
N VAL A 342 1.52 -5.55 3.27
CA VAL A 342 0.27 -5.30 4.01
C VAL A 342 0.53 -4.41 5.24
N VAL A 343 1.47 -4.83 6.09
CA VAL A 343 1.74 -4.20 7.38
C VAL A 343 2.31 -2.79 7.20
N SER A 344 3.24 -2.61 6.25
CA SER A 344 3.80 -1.28 5.96
C SER A 344 2.75 -0.32 5.38
N ALA A 345 1.96 -0.76 4.39
CA ALA A 345 0.96 0.08 3.73
C ALA A 345 -0.19 0.47 4.69
N LEU A 346 -0.81 -0.50 5.37
CA LEU A 346 -1.92 -0.23 6.31
C LEU A 346 -1.47 0.62 7.51
N GLY A 347 -0.25 0.38 8.00
CA GLY A 347 0.33 1.18 9.08
C GLY A 347 0.49 2.64 8.65
N LEU A 348 1.07 2.88 7.46
CA LEU A 348 1.24 4.23 6.92
C LEU A 348 -0.11 4.90 6.64
N GLY A 349 -1.05 4.19 6.01
CA GLY A 349 -2.41 4.67 5.78
C GLY A 349 -3.09 5.12 7.07
N THR A 350 -2.99 4.32 8.15
CA THR A 350 -3.52 4.67 9.48
C THR A 350 -2.92 5.97 10.03
N VAL A 351 -1.59 6.17 9.90
CA VAL A 351 -0.91 7.40 10.32
C VAL A 351 -1.43 8.61 9.52
N LEU A 352 -1.46 8.49 8.20
CA LEU A 352 -1.89 9.59 7.31
C LEU A 352 -3.35 9.98 7.56
N ILE A 353 -4.25 9.00 7.70
CA ILE A 353 -5.67 9.23 7.97
C ILE A 353 -5.87 9.91 9.33
N ALA A 354 -5.16 9.45 10.38
CA ALA A 354 -5.28 10.03 11.71
C ALA A 354 -4.74 11.47 11.78
N LEU A 355 -3.62 11.75 11.10
CA LEU A 355 -3.05 13.09 10.99
C LEU A 355 -3.94 14.02 10.16
N LEU A 356 -4.50 13.52 9.05
CA LEU A 356 -5.48 14.26 8.23
C LEU A 356 -6.72 14.60 9.06
N ALA A 357 -7.29 13.63 9.76
CA ALA A 357 -8.45 13.83 10.62
C ALA A 357 -8.18 14.88 11.71
N LYS A 358 -6.98 14.86 12.31
CA LYS A 358 -6.58 15.84 13.33
C LYS A 358 -6.43 17.24 12.74
N THR A 359 -5.71 17.39 11.64
CA THR A 359 -5.50 18.70 10.99
C THR A 359 -6.79 19.28 10.43
N TRP A 360 -7.63 18.44 9.82
CA TRP A 360 -8.96 18.81 9.36
C TRP A 360 -9.85 19.31 10.50
N ARG A 361 -9.87 18.62 11.65
CA ARG A 361 -10.65 19.04 12.82
C ARG A 361 -10.26 20.44 13.27
N VAL A 362 -8.96 20.71 13.42
CA VAL A 362 -8.46 22.03 13.83
C VAL A 362 -8.85 23.07 12.80
N PHE A 363 -8.63 22.78 11.51
CA PHE A 363 -9.01 23.68 10.44
C PHE A 363 -10.53 23.99 10.45
N TYR A 364 -11.38 22.98 10.60
CA TYR A 364 -12.84 23.14 10.66
C TYR A 364 -13.30 24.04 11.80
N ILE A 365 -12.71 23.86 13.00
CA ILE A 365 -13.04 24.67 14.18
C ILE A 365 -12.69 26.15 13.95
N PHE A 366 -11.50 26.44 13.41
CA PHE A 366 -11.01 27.82 13.29
C PHE A 366 -11.43 28.54 12.01
N SER A 367 -11.69 27.81 10.93
CA SER A 367 -12.19 28.42 9.68
C SER A 367 -13.64 28.87 9.78
N ASN A 368 -14.33 28.59 10.90
CA ASN A 368 -15.74 28.91 11.15
C ASN A 368 -16.62 28.52 9.95
N LEU A 369 -16.28 27.38 9.31
CA LEU A 369 -17.07 26.78 8.24
C LEU A 369 -18.38 26.32 8.87
N ARG A 370 -19.34 27.23 8.99
CA ARG A 370 -20.73 26.93 9.33
C ARG A 370 -21.36 26.23 8.13
N LEU A 371 -20.95 24.98 7.89
CA LEU A 371 -21.62 24.05 6.99
C LEU A 371 -23.00 23.78 7.57
N SER A 372 -23.94 24.66 7.23
CA SER A 372 -25.36 24.52 7.50
C SER A 372 -25.95 23.84 6.28
N LEU A 373 -26.21 22.55 6.41
CA LEU A 373 -26.86 21.78 5.36
C LEU A 373 -28.37 21.90 5.61
N VAL A 374 -29.10 22.45 4.63
CA VAL A 374 -30.57 22.46 4.65
C VAL A 374 -31.03 21.17 3.99
N VAL A 375 -31.42 20.19 4.80
CA VAL A 375 -32.04 18.94 4.33
C VAL A 375 -33.49 18.95 4.79
N ALA A 376 -34.41 18.85 3.84
CA ALA A 376 -35.86 18.89 4.09
C ALA A 376 -36.32 20.13 4.90
N GLY A 377 -35.79 21.32 4.58
CA GLY A 377 -36.22 22.59 5.19
C GLY A 377 -35.75 22.82 6.63
N ARG A 378 -34.96 21.92 7.23
CA ARG A 378 -34.35 22.11 8.56
C ARG A 378 -32.85 22.41 8.44
N LEU A 379 -32.42 23.42 9.17
CA LEU A 379 -31.05 23.90 9.19
C LEU A 379 -30.21 23.05 10.16
N PHE A 380 -29.48 22.07 9.66
CA PHE A 380 -28.62 21.21 10.49
C PHE A 380 -27.23 21.83 10.64
N ARG A 381 -26.85 22.18 11.87
CA ARG A 381 -25.45 22.51 12.21
C ARG A 381 -24.69 21.22 12.50
N LEU A 382 -23.71 20.91 11.67
CA LEU A 382 -22.82 19.77 11.88
C LEU A 382 -21.89 20.03 13.08
N ASN A 383 -22.27 19.50 14.24
CA ASN A 383 -21.38 19.45 15.40
C ASN A 383 -20.45 18.24 15.26
N VAL A 384 -19.20 18.48 14.82
CA VAL A 384 -18.22 17.42 14.55
C VAL A 384 -17.73 16.81 15.87
N SER A 385 -18.45 15.79 16.33
CA SER A 385 -18.05 14.97 17.48
C SER A 385 -16.88 14.04 17.15
N ASN A 386 -16.14 13.60 18.18
CA ASN A 386 -15.08 12.59 18.03
C ASN A 386 -15.58 11.28 17.40
N ARG A 387 -16.87 10.94 17.57
CA ARG A 387 -17.48 9.74 16.97
C ARG A 387 -17.59 9.88 15.46
N HIS A 388 -18.00 11.05 14.96
CA HIS A 388 -18.07 11.30 13.52
C HIS A 388 -16.69 11.24 12.87
N LEU A 389 -15.67 11.80 13.53
CA LEU A 389 -14.30 11.76 13.02
C LEU A 389 -13.71 10.34 13.03
N GLY A 390 -14.02 9.55 14.06
CA GLY A 390 -13.66 8.14 14.13
C GLY A 390 -14.34 7.30 13.06
N LEU A 391 -15.63 7.51 12.81
CA LEU A 391 -16.38 6.81 11.76
C LEU A 391 -15.88 7.16 10.37
N LEU A 392 -15.65 8.45 10.09
CA LEU A 392 -15.07 8.88 8.81
C LEU A 392 -13.67 8.30 8.62
N GLY A 393 -12.82 8.34 9.65
CA GLY A 393 -11.48 7.72 9.60
C GLY A 393 -11.54 6.22 9.33
N ALA A 394 -12.47 5.49 9.97
CA ALA A 394 -12.67 4.06 9.75
C ALA A 394 -13.13 3.75 8.32
N LEU A 395 -14.01 4.56 7.74
CA LEU A 395 -14.44 4.40 6.34
C LEU A 395 -13.29 4.64 5.35
N ILE A 396 -12.48 5.67 5.57
CA ILE A 396 -11.30 5.95 4.73
C ILE A 396 -10.26 4.82 4.86
N LEU A 397 -10.08 4.27 6.06
CA LEU A 397 -9.19 3.13 6.29
C LEU A 397 -9.71 1.82 5.67
N ALA A 398 -11.03 1.60 5.67
CA ALA A 398 -11.64 0.45 4.99
C ALA A 398 -11.46 0.53 3.46
N LEU A 399 -11.60 1.73 2.89
CA LEU A 399 -11.30 1.98 1.48
C LEU A 399 -9.82 1.74 1.16
N ASP A 400 -8.93 2.21 2.03
CA ASP A 400 -7.47 1.99 1.92
C ASP A 400 -7.14 0.48 1.94
N ALA A 401 -7.70 -0.25 2.91
CA ALA A 401 -7.51 -1.69 3.01
C ALA A 401 -8.03 -2.46 1.78
N LEU A 402 -9.17 -2.05 1.20
CA LEU A 402 -9.69 -2.61 -0.03
C LEU A 402 -8.74 -2.36 -1.20
N LEU A 403 -8.26 -1.13 -1.36
CA LEU A 403 -7.33 -0.75 -2.44
C LEU A 403 -6.01 -1.51 -2.32
N ILE A 404 -5.46 -1.63 -1.12
CA ILE A 404 -4.25 -2.42 -0.83
C ILE A 404 -4.48 -3.90 -1.12
N SER A 405 -5.64 -4.46 -0.76
CA SER A 405 -5.96 -5.86 -1.03
C SER A 405 -6.00 -6.16 -2.52
N VAL A 406 -6.64 -5.28 -3.31
CA VAL A 406 -6.69 -5.39 -4.78
C VAL A 406 -5.29 -5.24 -5.38
N TRP A 407 -4.49 -4.29 -4.89
CA TRP A 407 -3.12 -4.09 -5.33
C TRP A 407 -2.23 -5.31 -5.06
N ILE A 408 -2.30 -5.91 -3.86
CA ILE A 408 -1.53 -7.10 -3.50
C ILE A 408 -1.96 -8.31 -4.31
N ALA A 409 -3.26 -8.50 -4.51
CA ALA A 409 -3.78 -9.59 -5.33
C ALA A 409 -3.30 -9.49 -6.79
N ALA A 410 -3.17 -8.28 -7.33
CA ALA A 410 -2.71 -8.06 -8.70
C ALA A 410 -1.18 -8.15 -8.88
N THR A 411 -0.42 -7.77 -7.85
CA THR A 411 1.05 -7.70 -7.93
C THR A 411 1.75 -8.94 -7.40
N LEU A 412 1.09 -9.71 -6.51
CA LEU A 412 1.58 -10.93 -5.87
C LEU A 412 3.00 -10.74 -5.32
N PRO A 413 3.19 -10.16 -4.12
CA PRO A 413 4.51 -9.91 -3.54
C PRO A 413 5.35 -11.18 -3.34
N GLN A 414 6.60 -11.17 -3.80
CA GLN A 414 7.49 -12.35 -3.81
C GLN A 414 8.94 -11.96 -3.52
N PRO A 415 9.79 -12.89 -3.05
CA PRO A 415 11.23 -12.68 -3.03
C PRO A 415 11.76 -12.58 -4.46
N VAL A 416 12.49 -11.50 -4.75
CA VAL A 416 13.11 -11.25 -6.05
C VAL A 416 14.62 -11.18 -5.88
N GLN A 417 15.33 -11.85 -6.78
CA GLN A 417 16.78 -11.84 -6.83
C GLN A 417 17.27 -10.55 -7.50
N GLN A 418 18.11 -9.78 -6.81
CA GLN A 418 18.76 -8.60 -7.36
C GLN A 418 20.28 -8.73 -7.27
N SER A 419 20.98 -8.37 -8.35
CA SER A 419 22.45 -8.39 -8.38
C SER A 419 23.00 -7.28 -7.48
N ALA A 420 23.80 -7.65 -6.48
CA ALA A 420 24.50 -6.70 -5.59
C ALA A 420 25.89 -6.34 -6.12
N GLY A 421 26.47 -7.20 -6.96
CA GLY A 421 27.73 -6.99 -7.66
C GLY A 421 27.86 -7.96 -8.84
N ALA A 422 29.07 -8.06 -9.40
CA ALA A 422 29.37 -9.00 -10.49
C ALA A 422 29.25 -10.47 -10.04
N THR A 423 29.64 -10.77 -8.80
CA THR A 423 29.68 -12.11 -8.21
C THR A 423 28.81 -12.23 -6.95
N THR A 424 27.97 -11.24 -6.66
CA THR A 424 27.10 -11.26 -5.47
C THR A 424 25.66 -10.92 -5.84
N PHE A 425 24.73 -11.55 -5.15
CA PHE A 425 23.30 -11.25 -5.25
C PHE A 425 22.67 -11.21 -3.87
N THR A 426 21.54 -10.52 -3.76
CA THR A 426 20.72 -10.51 -2.56
C THR A 426 19.26 -10.69 -2.94
N TYR A 427 18.47 -11.21 -2.01
CA TYR A 427 17.02 -11.19 -2.13
C TYR A 427 16.46 -9.90 -1.52
N ARG A 428 15.39 -9.39 -2.13
CA ARG A 428 14.51 -8.37 -1.56
C ARG A 428 13.06 -8.77 -1.81
N CYS A 429 12.11 -8.21 -1.07
CA CYS A 429 10.72 -8.32 -1.48
C CYS A 429 10.45 -7.41 -2.68
N GLY A 430 9.90 -8.01 -3.72
CA GLY A 430 9.41 -7.37 -4.94
C GLY A 430 8.06 -7.95 -5.34
N SER A 431 7.74 -7.89 -6.63
CA SER A 431 6.48 -8.36 -7.19
C SER A 431 6.69 -9.11 -8.50
N LEU A 432 5.63 -9.67 -9.09
CA LEU A 432 5.69 -10.26 -10.44
C LEU A 432 6.24 -9.30 -11.50
N MET A 433 6.05 -7.98 -11.32
CA MET A 433 6.58 -6.98 -12.23
C MET A 433 8.11 -6.94 -12.28
N ASP A 434 8.78 -7.43 -11.24
CA ASP A 434 10.24 -7.50 -11.20
C ASP A 434 10.78 -8.79 -11.84
N LEU A 435 9.94 -9.81 -12.07
CA LEU A 435 10.32 -11.12 -12.61
C LEU A 435 10.10 -11.22 -14.14
N GLY A 436 9.40 -10.26 -14.75
CA GLY A 436 9.05 -10.28 -16.16
C GLY A 436 8.46 -8.95 -16.65
N PRO A 437 7.99 -8.86 -17.90
CA PRO A 437 7.35 -7.65 -18.42
C PRO A 437 6.07 -7.36 -17.63
N ALA A 438 6.01 -6.20 -17.00
CA ALA A 438 4.85 -5.76 -16.24
C ALA A 438 3.63 -5.56 -17.16
N THR A 439 2.47 -6.07 -16.75
CA THR A 439 1.22 -5.82 -17.47
C THR A 439 0.72 -4.40 -17.20
N ALA A 440 -0.04 -3.82 -18.15
CA ALA A 440 -0.62 -2.47 -17.96
C ALA A 440 -1.50 -2.38 -16.71
N VAL A 441 -2.23 -3.45 -16.39
CA VAL A 441 -3.11 -3.55 -15.20
C VAL A 441 -2.29 -3.46 -13.91
N GLN A 442 -1.17 -4.18 -13.85
CA GLN A 442 -0.24 -4.18 -12.73
C GLN A 442 0.30 -2.76 -12.46
N VAL A 443 0.82 -2.09 -13.48
CA VAL A 443 1.35 -0.72 -13.37
C VAL A 443 0.26 0.26 -12.92
N LEU A 444 -0.94 0.17 -13.49
CA LEU A 444 -2.08 1.03 -13.15
C LEU A 444 -2.48 0.87 -11.68
N LEU A 445 -2.62 -0.36 -11.17
CA LEU A 445 -3.05 -0.62 -9.79
C LEU A 445 -2.01 -0.16 -8.76
N THR A 446 -0.71 -0.37 -9.02
CA THR A 446 0.35 0.18 -8.17
C THR A 446 0.33 1.72 -8.18
N GLY A 447 0.16 2.32 -9.35
CA GLY A 447 0.04 3.78 -9.48
C GLY A 447 -1.14 4.36 -8.71
N LEU A 448 -2.31 3.70 -8.77
CA LEU A 448 -3.51 4.11 -8.02
C LEU A 448 -3.32 4.02 -6.51
N ALA A 449 -2.71 2.93 -6.01
CA ALA A 449 -2.41 2.77 -4.59
C ALA A 449 -1.47 3.86 -4.06
N LEU A 450 -0.41 4.18 -4.81
CA LEU A 450 0.54 5.25 -4.46
C LEU A 450 -0.13 6.64 -4.53
N LEU A 451 -0.89 6.91 -5.59
CA LEU A 451 -1.60 8.17 -5.77
C LEU A 451 -2.57 8.42 -4.61
N TYR A 452 -3.32 7.41 -4.18
CA TYR A 452 -4.23 7.52 -3.04
C TYR A 452 -3.52 7.96 -1.75
N HIS A 453 -2.40 7.32 -1.41
CA HIS A 453 -1.60 7.70 -0.24
C HIS A 453 -1.04 9.12 -0.37
N TRP A 454 -0.59 9.53 -1.56
CA TRP A 454 -0.09 10.87 -1.82
C TRP A 454 -1.18 11.94 -1.75
N LEU A 455 -2.42 11.62 -2.14
CA LEU A 455 -3.57 12.51 -1.98
C LEU A 455 -3.89 12.72 -0.49
N LEU A 456 -3.89 11.65 0.32
CA LEU A 456 -4.06 11.76 1.77
C LEU A 456 -2.95 12.61 2.41
N ALA A 457 -1.70 12.33 2.04
CA ALA A 457 -0.53 13.09 2.49
C ALA A 457 -0.61 14.57 2.10
N GLY A 458 -0.93 14.87 0.84
CA GLY A 458 -1.05 16.22 0.30
C GLY A 458 -2.18 17.01 0.96
N ALA A 459 -3.35 16.38 1.17
CA ALA A 459 -4.45 16.99 1.90
C ALA A 459 -4.06 17.29 3.36
N GLY A 460 -3.40 16.35 4.03
CA GLY A 460 -2.91 16.55 5.40
C GLY A 460 -1.91 17.70 5.50
N LEU A 461 -0.97 17.77 4.55
CA LEU A 461 0.03 18.85 4.48
C LEU A 461 -0.62 20.20 4.20
N TYR A 462 -1.60 20.25 3.31
CA TYR A 462 -2.38 21.44 3.02
C TYR A 462 -3.09 21.97 4.28
N PHE A 463 -3.82 21.12 5.01
CA PHE A 463 -4.48 21.56 6.24
C PHE A 463 -3.48 21.95 7.32
N ALA A 464 -2.41 21.19 7.50
CA ALA A 464 -1.32 21.51 8.43
C ALA A 464 -0.73 22.90 8.15
N TYR A 465 -0.48 23.22 6.89
CA TYR A 465 0.01 24.52 6.45
C TYR A 465 -0.98 25.65 6.79
N ARG A 466 -2.28 25.42 6.60
CA ARG A 466 -3.32 26.44 6.86
C ARG A 466 -3.48 26.72 8.36
N ILE A 467 -3.27 25.74 9.23
CA ILE A 467 -3.42 25.90 10.68
C ILE A 467 -2.14 26.38 11.39
N ARG A 468 -0.99 26.46 10.71
CA ARG A 468 0.33 26.72 11.33
C ARG A 468 0.42 28.04 12.11
N SER A 469 -0.31 29.07 11.68
CA SER A 469 -0.26 30.40 12.28
C SER A 469 -1.29 30.59 13.39
N LEU A 470 -2.08 29.56 13.70
CA LEU A 470 -3.04 29.62 14.79
C LEU A 470 -2.31 29.50 16.12
N ALA A 471 -2.35 30.58 16.91
CA ALA A 471 -1.88 30.60 18.28
C ALA A 471 -2.84 29.78 19.15
N MET A 472 -2.63 28.47 19.19
CA MET A 472 -3.31 27.60 20.14
C MET A 472 -2.48 27.50 21.41
N ILE A 473 -3.17 27.23 22.52
CA ILE A 473 -2.55 26.84 23.78
C ILE A 473 -1.49 25.79 23.44
N ASN A 474 -0.25 26.00 23.89
CA ASN A 474 0.81 25.01 23.82
C ASN A 474 1.41 24.68 22.43
N ASN A 475 1.20 25.52 21.39
CA ASN A 475 1.75 25.35 20.04
C ASN A 475 1.39 24.00 19.37
N GLU A 476 0.20 23.45 19.67
CA GLU A 476 -0.24 22.15 19.14
C GLU A 476 -0.33 22.12 17.60
N SER A 477 -0.71 23.24 16.98
CA SER A 477 -0.75 23.40 15.52
C SER A 477 0.63 23.22 14.89
N THR A 478 1.66 23.85 15.44
CA THR A 478 3.05 23.73 14.99
C THR A 478 3.58 22.30 15.13
N VAL A 479 3.31 21.67 16.27
CA VAL A 479 3.73 20.28 16.53
C VAL A 479 3.05 19.30 15.58
N THR A 480 1.76 19.50 15.31
CA THR A 480 1.00 18.69 14.33
C THR A 480 1.54 18.89 12.91
N MET A 481 1.92 20.12 12.55
CA MET A 481 2.55 20.41 11.26
C MET A 481 3.90 19.70 11.11
N VAL A 482 4.73 19.69 12.15
CA VAL A 482 6.00 18.94 12.16
C VAL A 482 5.72 17.45 11.94
N ALA A 483 4.74 16.87 12.64
CA ALA A 483 4.39 15.46 12.49
C ALA A 483 3.90 15.11 11.08
N VAL A 484 3.04 15.93 10.48
CA VAL A 484 2.56 15.73 9.11
C VAL A 484 3.71 15.85 8.11
N THR A 485 4.53 16.89 8.25
CA THR A 485 5.64 17.14 7.31
C THR A 485 6.70 16.05 7.40
N SER A 486 7.01 15.58 8.61
CA SER A 486 8.02 14.54 8.83
C SER A 486 7.58 13.20 8.28
N VAL A 487 6.29 12.86 8.29
CA VAL A 487 5.79 11.60 7.73
C VAL A 487 5.61 11.67 6.21
N THR A 488 5.13 12.81 5.69
CA THR A 488 4.72 12.91 4.27
C THR A 488 5.89 13.14 3.32
N LEU A 489 6.80 14.09 3.60
CA LEU A 489 7.89 14.41 2.67
C LEU A 489 8.82 13.22 2.38
N PRO A 490 9.23 12.41 3.37
CA PRO A 490 10.11 11.27 3.11
C PRO A 490 9.53 10.21 2.17
N THR A 491 8.20 10.10 2.03
CA THR A 491 7.59 9.13 1.09
C THR A 491 7.98 9.40 -0.36
N VAL A 492 8.18 10.65 -0.75
CA VAL A 492 8.64 11.03 -2.10
C VAL A 492 10.07 10.56 -2.32
N PHE A 493 10.94 10.73 -1.31
CA PHE A 493 12.33 10.28 -1.38
C PHE A 493 12.44 8.76 -1.45
N VAL A 494 11.60 8.03 -0.70
CA VAL A 494 11.58 6.56 -0.75
C VAL A 494 11.20 6.07 -2.15
N VAL A 495 10.17 6.64 -2.77
CA VAL A 495 9.80 6.28 -4.16
C VAL A 495 10.93 6.62 -5.13
N ALA A 496 11.56 7.80 -4.98
CA ALA A 496 12.68 8.18 -5.82
C ALA A 496 13.86 7.20 -5.70
N ILE A 497 14.21 6.76 -4.48
CA ILE A 497 15.27 5.77 -4.25
C ILE A 497 14.92 4.43 -4.90
N GLN A 498 13.68 3.98 -4.77
CA GLN A 498 13.23 2.71 -5.35
C GLN A 498 13.30 2.70 -6.88
N VAL A 499 13.07 3.85 -7.53
CA VAL A 499 13.09 3.97 -8.99
C VAL A 499 14.50 4.21 -9.54
N THR A 500 15.35 4.94 -8.81
CA THR A 500 16.65 5.42 -9.33
C THR A 500 17.85 4.58 -8.91
N SER A 501 17.79 3.90 -7.77
CA SER A 501 18.95 3.16 -7.24
C SER A 501 19.07 1.78 -7.85
N THR A 502 20.21 1.52 -8.50
CA THR A 502 20.57 0.18 -8.98
C THR A 502 21.13 -0.72 -7.86
N ASN A 503 21.61 -0.12 -6.76
CA ASN A 503 22.19 -0.87 -5.65
C ASN A 503 21.09 -1.43 -4.73
N PRO A 504 20.95 -2.76 -4.60
CA PRO A 504 19.89 -3.37 -3.78
C PRO A 504 20.01 -3.03 -2.30
N LEU A 505 21.23 -2.87 -1.77
CA LEU A 505 21.44 -2.55 -0.36
C LEU A 505 20.96 -1.14 -0.04
N VAL A 506 21.18 -0.18 -0.94
CA VAL A 506 20.65 1.20 -0.81
C VAL A 506 19.12 1.16 -0.80
N VAL A 507 18.50 0.42 -1.72
CA VAL A 507 17.03 0.32 -1.79
C VAL A 507 16.44 -0.27 -0.50
N VAL A 508 17.04 -1.33 0.05
CA VAL A 508 16.50 -2.00 1.24
C VAL A 508 16.80 -1.21 2.52
N PHE A 509 18.05 -0.79 2.75
CA PHE A 509 18.44 -0.12 3.99
C PHE A 509 17.94 1.32 4.06
N ASP A 510 18.19 2.12 3.03
CA ASP A 510 17.94 3.55 3.11
C ASP A 510 16.43 3.82 3.12
N SER A 511 15.64 3.06 2.35
CA SER A 511 14.18 3.14 2.43
C SER A 511 13.66 2.79 3.83
N ALA A 512 14.16 1.73 4.45
CA ALA A 512 13.72 1.33 5.78
C ALA A 512 14.11 2.37 6.85
N ILE A 513 15.35 2.88 6.83
CA ILE A 513 15.81 3.90 7.77
C ILE A 513 15.00 5.19 7.61
N ILE A 514 14.80 5.66 6.37
CA ILE A 514 14.05 6.88 6.08
C ILE A 514 12.62 6.76 6.61
N VAL A 515 11.95 5.63 6.35
CA VAL A 515 10.59 5.39 6.85
C VAL A 515 10.56 5.35 8.37
N VAL A 516 11.39 4.54 9.02
CA VAL A 516 11.38 4.41 10.49
C VAL A 516 11.72 5.74 11.17
N LEU A 517 12.70 6.49 10.65
CA LEU A 517 13.08 7.80 11.18
C LEU A 517 11.96 8.84 10.97
N SER A 518 11.29 8.83 9.81
CA SER A 518 10.15 9.71 9.51
C SER A 518 8.99 9.51 10.48
N LEU A 519 8.67 8.24 10.77
CA LEU A 519 7.66 7.82 11.72
C LEU A 519 8.08 8.16 13.15
N LEU A 520 9.36 8.00 13.49
CA LEU A 520 9.89 8.34 14.81
C LEU A 520 9.73 9.82 15.11
N ILE A 521 10.16 10.69 14.19
CA ILE A 521 10.04 12.14 14.33
C ILE A 521 8.55 12.53 14.43
N GLY A 522 7.71 11.91 13.59
CA GLY A 522 6.26 12.14 13.61
C GLY A 522 5.60 11.76 14.94
N SER A 523 5.92 10.55 15.45
CA SER A 523 5.45 10.03 16.72
C SER A 523 5.92 10.88 17.90
N VAL A 524 7.19 11.30 17.92
CA VAL A 524 7.74 12.17 18.98
C VAL A 524 7.05 13.52 18.98
N ALA A 525 6.88 14.13 17.80
CA ALA A 525 6.18 15.41 17.68
C ALA A 525 4.76 15.27 18.23
N ILE A 526 3.94 14.36 17.68
CA ILE A 526 2.53 14.25 18.10
C ILE A 526 2.37 13.84 19.57
N SER A 527 3.35 13.13 20.13
CA SER A 527 3.33 12.59 21.49
C SER A 527 4.08 13.45 22.51
N LEU A 528 4.51 14.67 22.16
CA LEU A 528 5.31 15.52 23.05
C LEU A 528 4.67 15.73 24.43
N ARG A 529 3.34 15.87 24.50
CA ARG A 529 2.61 16.06 25.76
C ARG A 529 2.51 14.79 26.61
N PRO A 530 1.98 13.64 26.11
CA PRO A 530 1.98 12.41 26.90
C PRO A 530 3.40 12.02 27.36
N LEU A 531 4.42 12.23 26.52
CA LEU A 531 5.82 11.99 26.89
C LEU A 531 6.30 12.94 28.00
N SER A 532 5.98 14.24 27.91
CA SER A 532 6.37 15.21 28.96
C SER A 532 5.75 14.90 30.32
N LEU A 533 4.50 14.43 30.35
CA LEU A 533 3.80 14.05 31.58
C LEU A 533 4.42 12.78 32.19
N ALA A 534 4.69 11.77 31.36
CA ALA A 534 5.38 10.56 31.79
C ALA A 534 6.77 10.86 32.35
N ALA A 535 7.57 11.67 31.66
CA ALA A 535 8.88 12.10 32.11
C ALA A 535 8.81 12.89 33.44
N GLY A 536 7.82 13.76 33.59
CA GLY A 536 7.58 14.50 34.83
C GLY A 536 7.25 13.58 36.01
N THR A 537 6.45 12.53 35.80
CA THR A 537 6.16 11.53 36.85
C THR A 537 7.36 10.63 37.16
N ALA A 538 8.09 10.16 36.15
CA ALA A 538 9.29 9.36 36.33
C ALA A 538 10.39 10.14 37.08
N GLY A 539 10.57 11.42 36.74
CA GLY A 539 11.48 12.32 37.45
C GLY A 539 11.12 12.48 38.92
N ARG A 540 9.83 12.62 39.26
CA ARG A 540 9.38 12.69 40.67
C ARG A 540 9.60 11.37 41.43
N VAL A 541 9.46 10.22 40.76
CA VAL A 541 9.71 8.90 41.38
C VAL A 541 11.20 8.66 41.62
N LEU A 542 12.07 9.04 40.67
CA LEU A 542 13.52 8.94 40.80
C LEU A 542 14.11 9.94 41.82
N LEU A 543 13.61 11.18 41.85
CA LEU A 543 14.01 12.18 42.88
C LEU A 543 13.41 11.87 44.26
N GLY A 544 12.22 11.25 44.32
CA GLY A 544 11.59 10.79 45.56
C GLY A 544 12.31 9.61 46.22
N SER A 545 12.98 8.76 45.44
CA SER A 545 13.79 7.65 45.95
C SER A 545 15.16 8.11 46.45
N VAL A 546 15.77 9.13 45.83
CA VAL A 546 17.02 9.75 46.33
C VAL A 546 16.79 10.52 47.64
N THR A 547 15.63 11.15 47.83
CA THR A 547 15.30 11.87 49.07
C THR A 547 14.87 10.97 50.23
N ARG A 548 14.30 9.78 49.95
CA ARG A 548 14.02 8.76 50.99
C ARG A 548 15.26 7.99 51.45
N SER A 549 16.29 7.88 50.62
CA SER A 549 17.55 7.21 50.99
C SER A 549 18.43 8.02 51.96
N ARG A 550 18.06 9.24 52.34
CA ARG A 550 18.84 10.10 53.27
C ARG A 550 18.25 10.21 54.68
N LYS A 551 17.21 9.43 55.01
CA LYS A 551 16.66 9.33 56.39
C LYS A 551 16.86 7.92 56.96
N SER A 552 18.13 7.57 57.19
CA SER A 552 18.54 6.47 58.07
C SER A 552 20.02 6.68 58.39
N GLY A 553 20.33 7.16 59.60
CA GLY A 553 21.72 7.38 60.05
C GLY A 553 21.86 8.50 61.09
N HIS A 554 22.16 8.08 62.31
CA HIS A 554 22.19 8.79 63.60
C HIS A 554 23.11 10.04 63.78
N THR A 555 22.60 10.97 64.62
CA THR A 555 23.22 11.81 65.67
C THR A 555 24.62 12.43 65.50
N HIS A 556 24.70 13.77 65.57
CA HIS A 556 25.25 14.51 66.73
C HIS A 556 24.91 16.02 66.63
N ALA A 557 24.67 16.62 67.80
CA ALA A 557 24.18 17.97 68.02
C ALA A 557 25.29 19.03 68.07
N ILE A 558 25.01 20.24 67.55
CA ILE A 558 25.48 21.53 68.08
C ILE A 558 24.33 22.55 67.96
N MET A 559 24.09 23.26 69.07
CA MET A 559 23.03 24.25 69.33
C MET A 559 23.27 25.64 68.69
N ALA A 560 22.17 26.41 68.72
CA ALA A 560 22.02 27.89 68.72
C ALA A 560 21.64 28.50 67.35
N ALA A 561 20.64 29.37 67.21
CA ALA A 561 19.64 29.94 68.12
C ALA A 561 18.41 30.43 67.30
N SER A 562 17.33 30.71 68.02
CA SER A 562 15.97 31.07 67.57
C SER A 562 15.82 32.35 66.74
N THR A 563 14.80 32.38 65.86
CA THR A 563 13.77 33.45 65.78
C THR A 563 12.61 33.03 64.86
N ILE A 564 11.37 33.35 65.25
CA ILE A 564 10.10 33.10 64.53
C ILE A 564 9.80 34.27 63.54
N PRO A 565 8.69 34.31 62.78
CA PRO A 565 8.65 34.12 61.32
C PRO A 565 8.31 35.42 60.54
N GLY A 566 8.77 35.57 59.30
CA GLY A 566 8.42 36.76 58.50
C GLY A 566 8.66 36.61 56.99
N GLY A 567 7.56 36.58 56.24
CA GLY A 567 7.35 37.14 54.90
C GLY A 567 8.38 36.95 53.77
N ARG A 568 7.97 36.24 52.70
CA ARG A 568 8.24 36.50 51.26
C ARG A 568 7.76 35.27 50.45
N GLY A 569 7.08 35.38 49.31
CA GLY A 569 6.63 36.52 48.53
C GLY A 569 5.53 36.05 47.58
N GLY A 570 4.44 36.83 47.52
CA GLY A 570 3.39 36.70 46.53
C GLY A 570 3.77 37.45 45.25
N GLY A 571 3.48 36.84 44.11
CA GLY A 571 3.79 37.43 42.81
C GLY A 571 3.39 36.58 41.63
N VAL A 572 2.23 35.91 41.68
CA VAL A 572 1.61 35.26 40.49
C VAL A 572 0.07 35.33 40.49
N ASP A 573 -0.59 35.57 41.63
CA ASP A 573 -2.07 35.44 41.71
C ASP A 573 -2.89 36.69 41.30
N ALA A 574 -2.26 37.81 40.96
CA ALA A 574 -3.00 39.03 40.59
C ALA A 574 -3.68 38.94 39.21
N VAL A 575 -3.12 38.19 38.26
CA VAL A 575 -3.69 38.03 36.90
C VAL A 575 -4.87 37.05 36.91
N GLY A 576 -4.80 36.00 37.75
CA GLY A 576 -5.91 35.08 37.98
C GLY A 576 -7.09 35.76 38.67
N ALA A 577 -6.83 36.63 39.65
CA ALA A 577 -7.86 37.42 40.33
C ALA A 577 -8.55 38.41 39.37
N LEU A 578 -7.80 39.09 38.48
CA LEU A 578 -8.37 40.03 37.51
C LEU A 578 -9.23 39.34 36.44
N THR A 579 -8.80 38.17 35.97
CA THR A 579 -9.56 37.38 34.98
C THR A 579 -10.86 36.83 35.58
N LYS A 580 -10.82 36.47 36.87
CA LYS A 580 -12.01 36.03 37.62
C LYS A 580 -13.00 37.18 37.85
N LEU A 581 -12.51 38.37 38.21
CA LEU A 581 -13.35 39.56 38.44
C LEU A 581 -14.06 40.04 37.16
N VAL A 582 -13.37 39.98 36.01
CA VAL A 582 -13.95 40.33 34.70
C VAL A 582 -15.00 39.30 34.25
N ASN A 583 -14.80 38.01 34.54
CA ASN A 583 -15.79 36.98 34.26
C ASN A 583 -17.02 37.09 35.18
N GLU A 584 -16.84 37.36 36.48
CA GLU A 584 -17.94 37.57 37.43
C GLU A 584 -18.77 38.82 37.09
N SER A 585 -18.13 39.90 36.61
CA SER A 585 -18.82 41.12 36.16
C SER A 585 -19.57 40.94 34.82
N LEU A 586 -19.11 40.04 33.95
CA LEU A 586 -19.83 39.65 32.72
C LEU A 586 -21.03 38.74 33.00
N GLU A 587 -20.98 37.94 34.08
CA GLU A 587 -22.09 37.10 34.54
C GLU A 587 -23.24 37.93 35.15
N ASP A 588 -22.95 39.03 35.85
CA ASP A 588 -23.96 39.95 36.40
C ASP A 588 -24.74 40.74 35.33
N VAL A 589 -24.25 40.80 34.08
CA VAL A 589 -24.90 41.50 32.94
C VAL A 589 -25.86 40.59 32.16
N GLY A 590 -26.07 39.33 32.59
CA GLY A 590 -27.23 38.53 32.20
C GLY A 590 -27.25 37.99 30.77
N ILE A 591 -26.09 37.72 30.15
CA ILE A 591 -26.01 37.14 28.80
C ILE A 591 -25.91 35.60 28.89
N GLU A 592 -27.08 34.97 29.09
CA GLU A 592 -27.52 33.57 28.78
C GLU A 592 -26.65 32.34 29.16
N THR A 593 -27.14 31.12 29.44
CA THR A 593 -28.42 30.41 29.27
C THR A 593 -28.45 29.25 30.29
N ARG A 594 -29.50 29.14 31.11
CA ARG A 594 -29.77 27.93 31.93
C ARG A 594 -30.63 26.96 31.11
N ASN A 595 -30.22 25.70 31.04
CA ASN A 595 -31.07 24.58 30.62
C ASN A 595 -31.44 23.74 31.85
N LEU A 596 -32.67 23.90 32.33
CA LEU A 596 -33.37 22.94 33.18
C LEU A 596 -34.46 22.27 32.33
N THR A 597 -34.50 20.96 32.40
CA THR A 597 -35.44 20.06 31.72
C THR A 597 -36.83 20.08 32.36
N SER A 598 -37.90 20.21 31.56
CA SER A 598 -39.01 19.23 31.39
C SER A 598 -40.33 19.86 30.90
N ALA A 599 -40.91 19.23 29.87
CA ALA A 599 -42.33 19.03 29.54
C ALA A 599 -43.38 20.15 29.78
N TYR A 600 -43.99 20.66 28.69
CA TYR A 600 -45.39 20.40 28.27
C TYR A 600 -45.67 21.12 26.94
N ALA A 601 -46.58 20.57 26.15
CA ALA A 601 -47.02 21.06 24.84
C ALA A 601 -48.15 22.10 24.97
N LEU A 602 -48.20 23.12 24.09
CA LEU A 602 -49.34 23.45 23.23
C LEU A 602 -49.08 24.70 22.35
N ASP A 603 -49.56 24.61 21.11
CA ASP A 603 -50.18 25.60 20.21
C ASP A 603 -49.56 26.97 19.80
N GLY A 604 -49.66 27.22 18.49
CA GLY A 604 -50.38 28.39 17.97
C GLY A 604 -49.70 29.77 17.86
N THR A 605 -49.17 30.07 16.67
CA THR A 605 -49.26 31.36 15.92
C THR A 605 -48.62 32.67 16.43
N MET A 606 -47.88 33.29 15.48
CA MET A 606 -47.67 34.74 15.23
C MET A 606 -46.91 35.63 16.23
N MET A 607 -45.71 36.06 15.83
CA MET A 607 -45.33 37.45 15.44
C MET A 607 -43.83 37.69 15.67
N ALA A 608 -43.19 38.26 14.66
CA ALA A 608 -41.86 38.84 14.73
C ALA A 608 -41.90 40.17 15.48
N ASN A 609 -40.87 40.45 16.30
CA ASN A 609 -40.15 41.73 16.34
C ASN A 609 -39.00 41.67 17.37
N THR A 610 -37.94 42.39 17.05
CA THR A 610 -36.61 42.54 17.69
C THR A 610 -36.65 43.07 19.14
N PRO A 611 -35.49 43.10 19.85
CA PRO A 611 -34.82 44.40 19.87
C PRO A 611 -33.31 44.34 19.60
N ASP A 612 -32.87 45.31 18.81
CA ASP A 612 -31.49 45.79 18.72
C ASP A 612 -30.98 46.18 20.11
N ILE A 613 -29.73 45.80 20.40
CA ILE A 613 -28.98 46.35 21.54
C ILE A 613 -28.53 47.76 21.14
N SER A 614 -29.07 48.79 21.80
CA SER A 614 -28.73 50.17 21.51
C SER A 614 -27.26 50.47 21.85
N GLY A 615 -26.62 51.36 21.08
CA GLY A 615 -25.24 51.81 21.33
C GLY A 615 -25.02 52.42 22.72
N GLU A 616 -26.09 52.81 23.43
CA GLU A 616 -26.02 53.30 24.80
C GLU A 616 -25.74 52.19 25.82
N ALA A 617 -26.23 50.96 25.60
CA ALA A 617 -25.95 49.82 26.46
C ALA A 617 -24.46 49.42 26.42
N MET A 618 -23.85 49.51 25.23
CA MET A 618 -22.42 49.23 25.05
C MET A 618 -21.55 50.38 25.62
N ALA A 619 -21.99 51.63 25.50
CA ALA A 619 -21.31 52.77 26.13
C ALA A 619 -21.39 52.72 27.68
N ALA A 620 -22.49 52.21 28.24
CA ALA A 620 -22.65 52.00 29.68
C ALA A 620 -21.69 50.91 30.21
N ALA A 621 -21.60 49.76 29.53
CA ALA A 621 -20.68 48.68 29.91
C ALA A 621 -19.21 49.14 29.89
N VAL A 622 -18.83 49.96 28.90
CA VAL A 622 -17.48 50.53 28.81
C VAL A 622 -17.21 51.53 29.94
N ARG A 623 -18.19 52.34 30.36
CA ARG A 623 -18.03 53.25 31.50
C ARG A 623 -17.82 52.49 32.81
N THR A 624 -18.56 51.40 33.04
CA THR A 624 -18.46 50.58 34.26
C THR A 624 -17.06 49.99 34.43
N VAL A 625 -16.47 49.46 33.34
CA VAL A 625 -15.10 48.93 33.32
C VAL A 625 -14.06 50.04 33.59
N VAL A 626 -14.28 51.25 33.09
CA VAL A 626 -13.38 52.39 33.30
C VAL A 626 -13.45 52.93 34.74
N THR A 627 -14.62 52.90 35.39
CA THR A 627 -14.79 53.30 36.79
C THR A 627 -14.20 52.30 37.78
N GLU A 628 -14.37 51.00 37.54
CA GLU A 628 -13.74 49.91 38.33
C GLU A 628 -12.20 49.98 38.24
N TRP A 629 -11.66 50.26 37.05
CA TRP A 629 -10.23 50.43 36.84
C TRP A 629 -9.64 51.63 37.60
N HIS A 630 -10.42 52.71 37.75
CA HIS A 630 -9.99 53.93 38.44
C HIS A 630 -9.80 53.74 39.96
N GLY A 631 -10.44 52.74 40.57
CA GLY A 631 -10.28 52.41 42.00
C GLY A 631 -8.95 51.73 42.38
N SER A 632 -8.15 51.30 41.40
CA SER A 632 -6.93 50.49 41.60
C SER A 632 -5.61 51.29 41.57
N GLU A 633 -5.66 52.63 41.59
CA GLU A 633 -4.51 53.53 41.31
C GLU A 633 -3.35 53.50 42.33
N ALA A 634 -3.41 52.74 43.43
CA ALA A 634 -2.39 52.77 44.48
C ALA A 634 -1.17 51.85 44.25
N ALA A 635 -1.18 50.92 43.29
CA ALA A 635 -0.25 49.77 43.33
C ALA A 635 0.81 49.66 42.21
N ILE A 636 0.85 50.54 41.20
CA ILE A 636 1.75 50.31 40.05
C ILE A 636 2.52 51.59 39.66
N ARG A 637 3.68 51.79 40.28
CA ARG A 637 4.77 52.58 39.71
C ARG A 637 5.91 51.63 39.36
N HIS A 638 6.49 51.85 38.17
CA HIS A 638 7.77 51.34 37.61
C HIS A 638 7.65 50.45 36.36
N SER A 639 8.35 50.92 35.31
CA SER A 639 8.83 50.23 34.10
C SER A 639 7.90 49.21 33.41
N VAL A 640 7.39 49.56 32.23
CA VAL A 640 6.63 48.67 31.36
C VAL A 640 7.56 48.04 30.32
N ALA A 641 7.70 46.71 30.36
CA ALA A 641 8.37 45.94 29.31
C ALA A 641 7.42 45.72 28.11
N CYS A 642 7.93 45.57 26.89
CA CYS A 642 7.18 45.34 25.64
C CYS A 642 6.38 44.02 25.56
N ARG A 643 5.86 43.48 26.68
CA ARG A 643 4.95 42.35 26.73
C ARG A 643 3.71 42.70 27.54
N LEU A 644 2.67 43.22 26.87
CA LEU A 644 1.31 43.18 27.40
C LEU A 644 0.46 42.19 26.58
N PRO A 645 -0.45 41.43 27.22
CA PRO A 645 -1.43 40.63 26.51
C PRO A 645 -2.44 41.55 25.80
N VAL A 646 -2.61 41.35 24.49
CA VAL A 646 -3.61 42.05 23.69
C VAL A 646 -4.95 41.32 23.83
N LEU A 647 -5.98 42.02 24.33
CA LEU A 647 -7.35 41.52 24.32
C LEU A 647 -7.95 41.86 22.94
N VAL A 648 -8.18 40.86 22.08
CA VAL A 648 -8.74 41.05 20.74
C VAL A 648 -10.22 40.65 20.76
N GLY A 649 -11.13 41.61 20.62
CA GLY A 649 -12.54 41.37 20.31
C GLY A 649 -12.80 41.71 18.84
N THR A 650 -13.27 40.75 18.04
CA THR A 650 -13.65 40.97 16.63
C THR A 650 -15.16 41.03 16.49
N HIS A 651 -15.70 42.12 15.93
CA HIS A 651 -17.11 42.22 15.51
C HIS A 651 -17.18 42.12 13.97
N PHE A 652 -18.12 41.33 13.44
CA PHE A 652 -18.32 41.16 11.99
C PHE A 652 -19.71 41.67 11.59
N GLY A 653 -19.77 42.71 10.76
CA GLY A 653 -21.01 43.20 10.14
C GLY A 653 -21.27 42.51 8.78
N LEU A 654 -22.54 42.22 8.48
CA LEU A 654 -22.99 41.64 7.21
C LEU A 654 -22.87 42.64 6.05
N ARG A 655 -22.33 42.22 4.90
CA ARG A 655 -22.52 42.88 3.59
C ARG A 655 -23.30 41.99 2.63
N ALA A 656 -24.11 42.63 1.78
CA ALA A 656 -25.03 42.00 0.85
C ALA A 656 -24.31 41.16 -0.24
N ALA A 657 -24.96 40.05 -0.60
CA ALA A 657 -24.38 38.92 -1.29
C ALA A 657 -24.43 39.03 -2.82
N HIS A 658 -23.57 39.84 -3.46
CA HIS A 658 -23.32 39.74 -4.91
C HIS A 658 -21.90 40.17 -5.27
N ALA A 659 -20.90 39.35 -4.95
CA ALA A 659 -19.57 39.46 -5.57
C ALA A 659 -18.87 38.09 -5.60
N TRP A 660 -18.76 37.58 -6.82
CA TRP A 660 -18.02 36.43 -7.29
C TRP A 660 -16.64 36.12 -6.68
N TRP A 661 -15.64 37.02 -6.68
CA TRP A 661 -14.22 36.58 -6.76
C TRP A 661 -13.32 37.26 -5.71
N TRP A 662 -12.44 36.48 -5.07
CA TRP A 662 -11.33 36.79 -4.16
C TRP A 662 -11.24 38.22 -3.57
N THR A 663 -11.58 38.37 -2.28
CA THR A 663 -11.09 39.46 -1.41
C THR A 663 -10.77 38.93 0.01
N ALA A 664 -9.73 39.48 0.65
CA ALA A 664 -9.37 39.15 2.04
C ALA A 664 -10.30 39.86 3.04
N TRP A 665 -10.65 39.17 4.12
CA TRP A 665 -11.49 39.66 5.20
C TRP A 665 -10.80 40.77 6.01
N GLN A 666 -11.50 41.86 6.32
CA GLN A 666 -11.02 42.92 7.20
C GLN A 666 -11.12 42.51 8.68
N ALA A 667 -10.08 42.79 9.46
CA ALA A 667 -10.07 42.63 10.92
C ALA A 667 -9.69 43.97 11.56
N VAL A 668 -10.59 44.58 12.32
CA VAL A 668 -10.31 45.76 13.12
C VAL A 668 -9.69 45.32 14.44
N THR A 669 -8.53 45.87 14.79
CA THR A 669 -7.82 45.54 16.04
C THR A 669 -7.91 46.72 17.01
N LEU A 670 -8.41 46.48 18.22
CA LEU A 670 -8.43 47.46 19.30
C LEU A 670 -7.24 47.25 20.22
N VAL A 671 -6.46 48.29 20.48
CA VAL A 671 -5.30 48.26 21.40
C VAL A 671 -5.49 49.31 22.49
N LEU A 672 -5.46 48.86 23.76
CA LEU A 672 -5.50 49.74 24.93
C LEU A 672 -4.06 49.97 25.43
N ILE A 673 -3.64 51.23 25.56
CA ILE A 673 -2.30 51.58 26.05
C ILE A 673 -2.44 52.21 27.46
N PRO A 674 -2.15 51.48 28.55
CA PRO A 674 -2.50 51.89 29.91
C PRO A 674 -1.97 53.26 30.37
N PRO A 675 -0.70 53.67 30.11
CA PRO A 675 -0.22 54.97 30.60
C PRO A 675 -0.80 56.17 29.83
N LEU A 676 -1.43 55.96 28.67
CA LEU A 676 -1.87 57.02 27.77
C LEU A 676 -3.38 57.29 27.79
N LYS A 677 -4.17 56.50 28.55
CA LYS A 677 -5.64 56.62 28.64
C LYS A 677 -6.33 56.76 27.27
N THR A 678 -5.80 56.11 26.23
CA THR A 678 -6.31 56.20 24.85
C THR A 678 -6.57 54.80 24.28
N LEU A 679 -7.71 54.67 23.58
CA LEU A 679 -8.11 53.49 22.82
C LEU A 679 -7.67 53.70 21.37
N LEU A 680 -6.77 52.85 20.87
CA LEU A 680 -6.32 52.90 19.49
C LEU A 680 -7.14 51.89 18.66
N VAL A 681 -7.87 52.38 17.66
CA VAL A 681 -8.57 51.55 16.68
C VAL A 681 -7.69 51.48 15.42
N LEU A 682 -7.11 50.32 15.13
CA LEU A 682 -6.33 50.11 13.92
C LEU A 682 -7.17 49.36 12.90
N ASP A 683 -7.55 50.07 11.83
CA ASP A 683 -8.09 49.49 10.62
C ASP A 683 -6.94 49.15 9.67
N ARG A 684 -7.00 48.00 9.01
CA ARG A 684 -5.96 47.54 8.08
C ARG A 684 -6.59 47.29 6.73
N ASP A 685 -6.64 48.34 5.92
CA ASP A 685 -6.82 48.22 4.48
C ASP A 685 -5.73 49.04 3.76
N PRO A 686 -4.75 48.40 3.08
CA PRO A 686 -3.69 49.13 2.40
C PRO A 686 -4.14 49.82 1.09
N TRP A 687 -5.44 49.81 0.73
CA TRP A 687 -5.91 50.33 -0.57
C TRP A 687 -7.16 51.24 -0.54
N ALA A 688 -7.63 51.70 0.62
CA ALA A 688 -8.77 52.63 0.68
C ALA A 688 -8.31 54.10 0.70
N THR A 689 -8.69 54.88 -0.33
CA THR A 689 -8.28 56.29 -0.54
C THR A 689 -9.25 57.34 0.01
N HIS A 690 -10.15 57.01 0.96
CA HIS A 690 -11.08 57.98 1.53
C HIS A 690 -11.06 57.98 3.07
N PRO A 691 -10.97 59.16 3.72
CA PRO A 691 -10.91 59.24 5.17
C PRO A 691 -12.30 59.10 5.78
N HIS A 692 -12.45 58.19 6.75
CA HIS A 692 -13.56 58.21 7.69
C HIS A 692 -13.11 58.78 9.04
N ASN A 693 -14.01 59.54 9.67
CA ASN A 693 -13.77 60.42 10.81
C ASN A 693 -13.04 59.71 11.96
N LEU A 694 -11.80 60.13 12.20
CA LEU A 694 -11.01 59.76 13.36
C LEU A 694 -11.11 60.89 14.40
N ALA A 695 -11.76 60.63 15.54
CA ALA A 695 -11.73 61.57 16.66
C ALA A 695 -10.48 61.33 17.50
N LEU A 696 -9.51 62.26 17.46
CA LEU A 696 -8.36 62.25 18.36
C LEU A 696 -8.21 63.61 19.07
N ARG A 697 -8.06 63.55 20.40
CA ARG A 697 -7.55 64.65 21.23
C ARG A 697 -6.05 64.45 21.44
N HIS A 698 -5.28 65.37 20.86
CA HIS A 698 -3.88 65.75 21.16
C HIS A 698 -2.72 64.90 20.60
N GLY A 699 -1.64 65.63 20.25
CA GLY A 699 -0.47 65.15 19.50
C GLY A 699 0.55 64.38 20.35
N VAL A 700 1.09 63.32 19.76
CA VAL A 700 2.10 62.43 20.33
C VAL A 700 3.32 62.42 19.40
N GLU A 701 4.52 62.54 19.97
CA GLU A 701 5.78 62.53 19.24
C GLU A 701 6.71 61.45 19.84
N ALA A 702 7.39 60.70 18.98
CA ALA A 702 8.30 59.63 19.39
C ALA A 702 9.70 59.93 18.85
N CYS A 703 10.67 60.11 19.75
CA CYS A 703 12.06 60.43 19.39
C CYS A 703 12.99 59.31 19.85
N ALA A 704 13.87 58.86 18.95
CA ALA A 704 14.99 58.01 19.32
C ALA A 704 16.01 58.85 20.11
N VAL A 705 16.39 58.40 21.30
CA VAL A 705 17.42 59.07 22.10
C VAL A 705 18.76 58.40 21.78
N GLN A 706 19.67 59.12 21.13
CA GLN A 706 21.06 58.68 21.06
C GLN A 706 21.71 58.87 22.44
N PRO A 707 22.48 57.89 22.95
CA PRO A 707 23.22 58.06 24.19
C PRO A 707 24.27 59.17 24.03
N ALA A 708 24.30 60.12 24.97
CA ALA A 708 25.34 61.15 25.02
C ALA A 708 26.73 60.50 25.20
N PRO A 709 27.81 61.07 24.62
CA PRO A 709 29.15 60.54 24.82
C PRO A 709 29.52 60.59 26.32
N PRO A 710 30.17 59.55 26.87
CA PRO A 710 30.38 59.44 28.30
C PRO A 710 31.33 60.54 28.81
N GLY A 711 30.87 61.30 29.79
CA GLY A 711 31.72 62.14 30.63
C GLY A 711 32.64 61.25 31.48
N SER A 712 33.90 61.67 31.63
CA SER A 712 34.96 60.94 32.29
C SER A 712 34.74 60.81 33.80
N SER A 713 33.92 59.85 34.26
CA SER A 713 34.04 59.17 35.59
C SER A 713 32.82 58.31 35.98
N GLN A 714 32.16 57.57 35.09
CA GLN A 714 31.16 56.56 35.47
C GLN A 714 31.31 55.25 34.68
N PRO A 715 31.04 54.07 35.30
CA PRO A 715 31.12 52.78 34.64
C PRO A 715 30.02 52.63 33.58
N SER A 716 30.41 52.20 32.39
CA SER A 716 29.55 51.99 31.22
C SER A 716 28.46 50.92 31.46
N PRO A 717 27.19 51.16 31.07
CA PRO A 717 26.13 50.16 31.15
C PRO A 717 26.31 49.02 30.12
N PRO A 718 25.69 47.84 30.33
CA PRO A 718 25.79 46.70 29.41
C PRO A 718 25.23 47.04 28.02
N ALA A 719 25.96 46.65 26.97
CA ALA A 719 25.83 47.13 25.59
C ALA A 719 24.63 46.59 24.77
N ASP A 720 23.58 46.05 25.40
CA ASP A 720 22.50 45.32 24.70
C ASP A 720 21.07 45.82 24.95
N GLU A 721 20.87 46.96 25.63
CA GLU A 721 19.53 47.49 25.91
C GLU A 721 19.27 48.85 25.25
N ASP A 722 18.54 48.83 24.13
CA ASP A 722 18.06 50.05 23.47
C ASP A 722 16.74 50.54 24.06
N ARG A 723 16.70 51.83 24.41
CA ARG A 723 15.55 52.54 24.98
C ARG A 723 15.08 53.64 24.04
N PHE A 724 13.79 53.92 24.01
CA PHE A 724 13.27 55.13 23.34
C PHE A 724 12.27 55.87 24.24
N LEU A 725 12.12 57.16 23.98
CA LEU A 725 11.26 58.05 24.76
C LEU A 725 9.98 58.35 23.98
N LEU A 726 8.84 58.11 24.63
CA LEU A 726 7.53 58.54 24.15
C LEU A 726 7.15 59.83 24.86
N ILE A 727 6.98 60.90 24.09
CA ILE A 727 6.60 62.23 24.61
C ILE A 727 5.18 62.52 24.14
N THR A 728 4.28 62.73 25.09
CA THR A 728 2.91 63.16 24.77
C THR A 728 2.71 64.63 25.14
N ASN A 729 2.00 65.37 24.29
CA ASN A 729 1.86 66.82 24.38
C ASN A 729 3.21 67.57 24.37
N ALA A 730 4.00 67.42 23.30
CA ALA A 730 5.27 68.12 23.15
C ALA A 730 5.15 69.66 23.28
N ALA A 731 3.97 70.22 22.99
CA ALA A 731 3.67 71.65 23.14
C ALA A 731 3.16 72.08 24.53
N SER A 732 3.01 71.17 25.50
CA SER A 732 2.58 71.48 26.87
C SER A 732 3.76 71.94 27.73
N SER A 733 3.52 72.87 28.67
CA SER A 733 4.53 73.32 29.64
C SER A 733 5.02 72.24 30.62
N LYS A 734 4.35 71.06 30.63
CA LYS A 734 4.77 69.86 31.37
C LYS A 734 4.55 68.61 30.51
N PRO A 735 5.50 68.26 29.61
CA PRO A 735 5.37 67.06 28.79
C PRO A 735 5.45 65.80 29.66
N ARG A 736 4.63 64.80 29.34
CA ARG A 736 4.72 63.48 29.98
C ARG A 736 5.62 62.59 29.16
N THR A 737 6.71 62.14 29.77
CA THR A 737 7.71 61.27 29.17
C THR A 737 7.59 59.86 29.72
N ALA A 738 7.45 58.86 28.85
CA ALA A 738 7.57 57.46 29.20
C ALA A 738 8.80 56.86 28.52
N ILE A 739 9.63 56.17 29.31
CA ILE A 739 10.77 55.40 28.78
C ILE A 739 10.28 53.99 28.49
N VAL A 740 10.42 53.55 27.25
CA VAL A 740 10.10 52.19 26.83
C VAL A 740 11.41 51.44 26.58
N GLN A 741 11.53 50.26 27.19
CA GLN A 741 12.72 49.42 27.12
C GLN A 741 12.42 48.22 26.22
N CYS A 742 13.15 48.10 25.11
CA CYS A 742 12.98 47.02 24.13
C CYS A 742 14.07 45.96 24.29
N ARG A 743 13.82 44.77 23.74
CA ARG A 743 14.78 43.66 23.80
C ARG A 743 16.03 43.94 22.97
N ASP A 744 15.86 44.63 21.84
CA ASP A 744 16.95 44.99 20.93
C ASP A 744 16.60 46.21 20.06
N ALA A 745 17.62 46.73 19.39
CA ALA A 745 17.55 47.86 18.45
C ALA A 745 16.53 47.66 17.31
N ALA A 746 16.27 46.43 16.89
CA ALA A 746 15.41 46.11 15.76
C ALA A 746 13.94 46.09 16.18
N GLU A 747 13.63 45.68 17.41
CA GLU A 747 12.32 45.79 18.03
C GLU A 747 11.98 47.26 18.30
N ALA A 748 12.91 48.04 18.87
CA ALA A 748 12.73 49.48 19.09
C ALA A 748 12.44 50.23 17.78
N ARG A 749 13.21 49.95 16.72
CA ARG A 749 12.99 50.56 15.38
C ARG A 749 11.64 50.19 14.77
N ARG A 750 11.16 48.96 14.95
CA ARG A 750 9.83 48.54 14.46
C ARG A 750 8.70 49.28 15.18
N TRP A 751 8.83 49.48 16.50
CA TRP A 751 7.86 50.25 17.27
C TRP A 751 7.89 51.74 16.93
N VAL A 752 9.06 52.35 16.85
CA VAL A 752 9.21 53.76 16.44
C VAL A 752 8.63 53.97 15.05
N TYR A 753 8.95 53.10 14.09
CA TYR A 753 8.40 53.16 12.73
C TYR A 753 6.88 53.03 12.72
N ALA A 754 6.32 52.00 13.38
CA ALA A 754 4.88 51.81 13.43
C ALA A 754 4.14 53.01 14.06
N ILE A 755 4.69 53.59 15.13
CA ILE A 755 4.11 54.77 15.79
C ILE A 755 4.20 55.98 14.85
N THR A 756 5.40 56.30 14.35
CA THR A 756 5.59 57.47 13.47
C THR A 756 4.80 57.37 12.17
N THR A 757 4.72 56.22 11.51
CA THR A 757 3.92 56.08 10.27
C THR A 757 2.42 56.22 10.51
N THR A 758 1.94 55.82 11.69
CA THR A 758 0.52 55.93 12.04
C THR A 758 0.12 57.37 12.37
N PHE A 759 1.05 58.18 12.92
CA PHE A 759 0.79 59.57 13.30
C PHE A 759 1.27 60.62 12.28
N ALA A 760 2.15 60.29 11.34
CA ALA A 760 2.61 61.22 10.29
C ALA A 760 1.60 61.42 9.14
N ALA A 761 0.58 60.58 9.02
CA ALA A 761 -0.42 60.65 7.94
C ALA A 761 -1.49 61.74 8.12
N SER A 762 -1.40 62.58 9.16
CA SER A 762 -2.38 63.63 9.47
C SER A 762 -1.77 65.02 9.52
N VAL A 763 -1.21 65.48 8.39
CA VAL A 763 -1.04 66.93 8.13
C VAL A 763 -1.85 67.27 6.88
N PRO A 764 -2.99 67.97 6.99
CA PRO A 764 -3.68 68.47 5.81
C PRO A 764 -2.82 69.53 5.14
N GLN A 765 -2.46 69.32 3.87
CA GLN A 765 -1.91 70.37 3.03
C GLN A 765 -2.96 71.49 2.92
N ARG A 766 -2.61 72.70 3.37
CA ARG A 766 -3.38 73.92 3.03
C ARG A 766 -3.43 74.06 1.50
N PRO A 767 -4.59 74.39 0.92
CA PRO A 767 -4.65 74.74 -0.49
C PRO A 767 -3.80 76.00 -0.73
N ARG A 768 -2.98 75.97 -1.79
CA ARG A 768 -2.38 77.16 -2.36
C ARG A 768 -3.47 77.91 -3.13
N ASP A 769 -3.72 79.14 -2.70
CA ASP A 769 -3.88 80.27 -3.62
C ASP A 769 -2.57 81.07 -3.56
#